data_AF-Q7NHZ6-F1
#
_entry.id   AF-Q7NHZ6-F1
#
_cell.length_a   1.000
_cell.length_b   1.000
_cell.length_c   1.000
_cell.angle_alpha   90.00
_cell.angle_beta   90.00
_cell.angle_gamma   90.00
#
_symmetry.space_group_name_H-M   'P 1'
#
loop_
_entity.id
_entity.type
_entity.pdbx_description
1 polymer ?
#
loop_
_entity_poly.entity_id
_entity_poly.type
_entity_poly.pdbx_seq_one_letter_code
_entity_poly.pdbx_strand_id
1 'polypeptide(L)'
;MEAALHSFLYFAAATAQSGPIKPLGHHEVLLLLLQLSLLLFAARGLGELMRRIDLPPVVGELLAGVVLGPSVFGFLLPALQSEIFPKSQIQSDLISVVSWLGVLFLLIATGLETDLNLIVSKGKTALLISLGGIVVPFATGFGLGMLLPDNFLAEPSERFVFSLFIATAMSISAIPVIAKVLMDLKLIRRDIGQVTLAAGMTDDTIGWILLSVVAGLASSGKLDLTAALSSIGGAVIFLGVAFTIGRTLVAQLLRLVDDWIGGVPAQLTIVLVVALAAAALTHQLGIEAALGAFVTGILVGQAPRFSREAGHTLEVFTAAFLAPIFFAVAGLKVNLLQLLEPQTLLIGALVLFIACFGKFVGVYIGARVGGLGHWEGLALGSGMNARGAMEIIVATIGLSLGVLNQQMYSIIVMVAIVTSLMAPPLLRWTLSKVKIGDEEARRLQMEDMASRSFVKSIRRVLLPTRGGANVQLAAQLVSHMAQQNELEVTALFAECGDRPGGGKSRAAVAALESSAETAFAAVADEMSLPKALQTRVESGRDPAEVILREAAKGYNLLVMGATEQRFADGTLFNSIVDRVVQEAPCATMVVKSHLPRPEGEHCTIALQEIRHILVPTIGTEYSKHAVEVASTIAAQTQALVTLVHVVNLPQFDDFYVDQDNMSIALDIAQQIVDQQADIGRGLGAQVNTAVLTGNSPEKEILNFARDEGVDLIILGSNIRPISGRVFFGHRVDTLLRQASCPVAVVSSS
;
A
#
# COMPACT_ATOMS: atom_id res chain seq x y z
N MET A 1 20.07 -30.33 -45.06
CA MET A 1 19.91 -28.86 -44.94
C MET A 1 18.74 -28.34 -45.78
N GLU A 2 18.42 -28.95 -46.93
CA GLU A 2 17.22 -28.59 -47.74
C GLU A 2 15.86 -28.98 -47.13
N ALA A 3 15.79 -30.05 -46.33
CA ALA A 3 14.53 -30.45 -45.66
C ALA A 3 14.08 -29.47 -44.54
N ALA A 4 15.02 -28.72 -43.95
CA ALA A 4 14.73 -27.72 -42.92
C ALA A 4 14.21 -26.41 -43.53
N LEU A 5 14.67 -26.04 -44.74
CA LEU A 5 14.15 -24.87 -45.45
C LEU A 5 12.73 -25.09 -45.98
N HIS A 6 12.37 -26.31 -46.39
CA HIS A 6 11.01 -26.60 -46.86
C HIS A 6 9.97 -26.57 -45.72
N SER A 7 10.32 -26.95 -44.49
CA SER A 7 9.41 -26.80 -43.33
C SER A 7 9.22 -25.34 -42.90
N PHE A 8 10.27 -24.50 -43.02
CA PHE A 8 10.17 -23.07 -42.70
C PHE A 8 9.34 -22.30 -43.74
N LEU A 9 9.44 -22.68 -45.01
CA LEU A 9 8.63 -22.09 -46.08
C LEU A 9 7.16 -22.54 -46.06
N TYR A 10 6.85 -23.74 -45.55
CA TYR A 10 5.45 -24.16 -45.32
C TYR A 10 4.83 -23.46 -44.10
N PHE A 11 5.60 -23.16 -43.05
CA PHE A 11 5.11 -22.37 -41.92
C PHE A 11 4.86 -20.90 -42.33
N ALA A 12 5.69 -20.35 -43.22
CA ALA A 12 5.49 -19.02 -43.81
C ALA A 12 4.41 -18.96 -44.91
N ALA A 13 4.05 -20.10 -45.52
CA ALA A 13 2.97 -20.18 -46.51
C ALA A 13 1.59 -20.42 -45.88
N ALA A 14 1.53 -21.00 -44.67
CA ALA A 14 0.28 -21.10 -43.90
C ALA A 14 -0.15 -19.73 -43.29
N THR A 15 0.74 -18.74 -43.26
CA THR A 15 0.44 -17.36 -42.88
C THR A 15 -0.11 -16.49 -44.04
N ALA A 16 -0.38 -17.06 -45.22
CA ALA A 16 -0.89 -16.33 -46.37
C ALA A 16 -2.43 -16.26 -46.47
N GLN A 17 -3.13 -16.20 -45.33
CA GLN A 17 -4.57 -15.82 -45.28
C GLN A 17 -4.84 -14.50 -44.55
N SER A 18 -3.82 -13.75 -44.13
CA SER A 18 -4.00 -12.45 -43.52
C SER A 18 -3.86 -11.34 -44.56
N GLY A 19 -4.99 -10.75 -44.98
CA GLY A 19 -4.99 -9.38 -45.51
C GLY A 19 -4.37 -8.40 -44.49
N PRO A 20 -4.17 -7.11 -44.84
CA PRO A 20 -3.67 -6.14 -43.87
C PRO A 20 -4.57 -6.17 -42.62
N ILE A 21 -3.96 -6.32 -41.43
CA ILE A 21 -4.66 -6.24 -40.15
C ILE A 21 -5.48 -4.95 -40.20
N LYS A 22 -6.81 -5.06 -40.28
CA LYS A 22 -7.67 -3.88 -40.33
C LYS A 22 -7.44 -3.11 -39.03
N PRO A 23 -7.03 -1.83 -39.09
CA PRO A 23 -6.93 -1.02 -37.88
C PRO A 23 -8.32 -0.92 -37.24
N LEU A 24 -8.35 -0.78 -35.91
CA LEU A 24 -9.57 -0.46 -35.16
C LEU A 24 -10.26 0.73 -35.84
N GLY A 25 -11.55 0.58 -36.13
CA GLY A 25 -12.32 1.61 -36.81
C GLY A 25 -12.42 2.86 -35.92
N HIS A 26 -12.38 4.05 -36.52
CA HIS A 26 -12.59 5.32 -35.79
C HIS A 26 -13.90 5.30 -34.97
N HIS A 27 -14.92 4.61 -35.47
CA HIS A 27 -16.20 4.42 -34.79
C HIS A 27 -16.11 3.52 -33.54
N GLU A 28 -15.31 2.44 -33.58
CA GLU A 28 -15.13 1.53 -32.43
C GLU A 28 -14.41 2.25 -31.28
N VAL A 29 -13.39 3.05 -31.61
CA VAL A 29 -12.67 3.88 -30.64
C VAL A 29 -13.59 4.96 -30.06
N LEU A 30 -14.38 5.65 -30.90
CA LEU A 30 -15.36 6.64 -30.45
C LEU A 30 -16.37 6.02 -29.47
N LEU A 31 -16.93 4.86 -29.83
CA LEU A 31 -17.88 4.15 -28.98
C LEU A 31 -17.22 3.73 -27.66
N LEU A 32 -15.99 3.19 -27.69
CA LEU A 32 -15.30 2.81 -26.47
C LEU A 32 -15.13 4.00 -25.51
N LEU A 33 -14.66 5.15 -26.01
CA LEU A 33 -14.49 6.35 -25.20
C LEU A 33 -15.82 6.84 -24.62
N LEU A 34 -16.89 6.82 -25.41
CA LEU A 34 -18.23 7.18 -24.96
C LEU A 34 -18.75 6.22 -23.88
N GLN A 35 -18.60 4.91 -24.09
CA GLN A 35 -19.01 3.88 -23.15
C GLN A 35 -18.26 4.00 -21.82
N LEU A 36 -16.94 4.17 -21.84
CA LEU A 36 -16.14 4.35 -20.64
C LEU A 36 -16.53 5.62 -19.88
N SER A 37 -16.79 6.72 -20.60
CA SER A 37 -17.27 7.97 -20.02
C SER A 37 -18.63 7.79 -19.33
N LEU A 38 -19.60 7.16 -20.00
CA LEU A 38 -20.94 6.91 -19.46
C LEU A 38 -20.91 5.95 -18.27
N LEU A 39 -20.17 4.84 -18.38
CA LEU A 39 -20.01 3.86 -17.31
C LEU A 39 -19.38 4.51 -16.08
N LEU A 40 -18.29 5.26 -16.24
CA LEU A 40 -17.62 5.93 -15.13
C LEU A 40 -18.50 7.00 -14.50
N PHE A 41 -19.16 7.84 -15.31
CA PHE A 41 -20.06 8.89 -14.81
C PHE A 41 -21.21 8.29 -14.01
N ALA A 42 -21.89 7.29 -14.54
CA ALA A 42 -22.99 6.62 -13.85
C ALA A 42 -22.52 5.88 -12.59
N ALA A 43 -21.41 5.15 -12.66
CA ALA A 43 -20.85 4.41 -11.53
C ALA A 43 -20.45 5.33 -10.38
N ARG A 44 -19.75 6.45 -10.68
CA ARG A 44 -19.36 7.44 -9.67
C ARG A 44 -20.57 8.20 -9.12
N GLY A 45 -21.52 8.58 -9.98
CA GLY A 45 -22.73 9.28 -9.56
C GLY A 45 -23.61 8.44 -8.63
N LEU A 46 -23.88 7.19 -9.01
CA LEU A 46 -24.66 6.27 -8.18
C LEU A 46 -23.88 5.78 -6.97
N GLY A 47 -22.57 5.57 -7.07
CA GLY A 47 -21.72 5.23 -5.92
C GLY A 47 -21.71 6.33 -4.85
N GLU A 48 -21.65 7.60 -5.26
CA GLU A 48 -21.77 8.75 -4.35
C GLU A 48 -23.18 8.85 -3.74
N LEU A 49 -24.23 8.55 -4.52
CA LEU A 49 -25.59 8.47 -3.99
C LEU A 49 -25.73 7.38 -2.93
N MET A 50 -25.17 6.19 -3.16
CA MET A 50 -25.16 5.10 -2.19
C MET A 50 -24.41 5.50 -0.92
N ARG A 51 -23.26 6.17 -1.06
CA ARG A 51 -22.49 6.68 0.08
C ARG A 51 -23.31 7.64 0.95
N ARG A 52 -24.14 8.49 0.34
CA ARG A 52 -25.02 9.44 1.07
C ARG A 52 -26.13 8.76 1.87
N ILE A 53 -26.57 7.57 1.45
CA ILE A 53 -27.57 6.76 2.18
C ILE A 53 -26.93 5.66 3.02
N ASP A 54 -25.66 5.83 3.39
CA ASP A 54 -24.94 4.89 4.25
C ASP A 54 -24.77 3.48 3.65
N LEU A 55 -24.70 3.37 2.31
CA LEU A 55 -24.38 2.14 1.61
C LEU A 55 -22.97 2.19 0.99
N PRO A 56 -22.26 1.05 0.88
CA PRO A 56 -20.96 1.01 0.19
C PRO A 56 -21.06 1.43 -1.28
N PRO A 57 -20.13 2.28 -1.79
CA PRO A 57 -20.14 2.78 -3.17
C PRO A 57 -20.26 1.71 -4.24
N VAL A 58 -19.63 0.54 -4.06
CA VAL A 58 -19.70 -0.59 -4.99
C VAL A 58 -21.13 -1.03 -5.35
N VAL A 59 -22.10 -0.85 -4.45
CA VAL A 59 -23.53 -1.09 -4.74
C VAL A 59 -24.00 -0.20 -5.90
N GLY A 60 -23.63 1.08 -5.86
CA GLY A 60 -23.99 2.05 -6.89
C GLY A 60 -23.21 1.82 -8.19
N GLU A 61 -21.95 1.39 -8.10
CA GLU A 61 -21.12 1.04 -9.25
C GLU A 61 -21.69 -0.16 -10.03
N LEU A 62 -22.13 -1.21 -9.32
CA LEU A 62 -22.84 -2.36 -9.93
C LEU A 62 -24.20 -1.95 -10.52
N LEU A 63 -25.00 -1.16 -9.80
CA LEU A 63 -26.29 -0.67 -10.26
C LEU A 63 -26.16 0.21 -11.51
N ALA A 64 -25.08 0.97 -11.66
CA ALA A 64 -24.82 1.76 -12.86
C ALA A 64 -24.78 0.89 -14.12
N GLY A 65 -24.17 -0.29 -14.03
CA GLY A 65 -24.20 -1.29 -15.09
C GLY A 65 -25.61 -1.76 -15.43
N VAL A 66 -26.41 -2.11 -14.41
CA VAL A 66 -27.80 -2.56 -14.59
C VAL A 66 -28.66 -1.45 -15.22
N VAL A 67 -28.44 -0.20 -14.81
CA VAL A 67 -29.15 0.98 -15.33
C VAL A 67 -28.77 1.23 -16.80
N LEU A 68 -27.49 1.17 -17.15
CA LEU A 68 -27.02 1.37 -18.53
C LEU A 68 -27.21 0.14 -19.43
N GLY A 69 -27.46 -1.03 -18.83
CA GLY A 69 -27.68 -2.29 -19.51
C GLY A 69 -29.06 -2.43 -20.15
N PRO A 70 -29.39 -3.64 -20.66
CA PRO A 70 -30.66 -3.89 -21.33
C PRO A 70 -31.86 -3.82 -20.38
N SER A 71 -31.65 -3.93 -19.07
CA SER A 71 -32.71 -3.94 -18.06
C SER A 71 -33.47 -2.62 -17.93
N VAL A 72 -32.77 -1.48 -17.99
CA VAL A 72 -33.38 -0.15 -17.79
C VAL A 72 -33.18 0.72 -19.02
N PHE A 73 -31.94 1.05 -19.39
CA PHE A 73 -31.69 1.88 -20.56
C PHE A 73 -32.16 1.22 -21.85
N GLY A 74 -31.89 -0.09 -22.01
CA GLY A 74 -32.38 -0.84 -23.17
C GLY A 74 -33.90 -1.03 -23.19
N PHE A 75 -34.58 -0.94 -22.05
CA PHE A 75 -36.04 -0.95 -21.98
C PHE A 75 -36.65 0.40 -22.36
N LEU A 76 -36.11 1.50 -21.81
CA LEU A 76 -36.63 2.85 -22.01
C LEU A 76 -36.30 3.40 -23.40
N LEU A 77 -35.09 3.16 -23.89
CA LEU A 77 -34.54 3.72 -25.13
C LEU A 77 -33.74 2.65 -25.91
N PRO A 78 -34.40 1.60 -26.43
CA PRO A 78 -33.73 0.44 -27.05
C PRO A 78 -32.82 0.81 -28.23
N ALA A 79 -33.24 1.74 -29.08
CA ALA A 79 -32.45 2.17 -30.23
C ALA A 79 -31.10 2.79 -29.79
N LEU A 80 -31.15 3.79 -28.91
CA LEU A 80 -29.95 4.45 -28.39
C LEU A 80 -29.05 3.51 -27.60
N GLN A 81 -29.62 2.61 -26.80
CA GLN A 81 -28.84 1.62 -26.06
C GLN A 81 -28.09 0.68 -27.01
N SER A 82 -28.75 0.22 -28.07
CA SER A 82 -28.14 -0.66 -29.06
C SER A 82 -27.09 0.03 -29.95
N GLU A 83 -27.18 1.35 -30.12
CA GLU A 83 -26.16 2.16 -30.80
C GLU A 83 -24.94 2.38 -29.91
N ILE A 84 -25.14 2.72 -28.63
CA ILE A 84 -24.04 2.99 -27.69
C ILE A 84 -23.38 1.70 -27.23
N PHE A 85 -24.15 0.64 -26.97
CA PHE A 85 -23.68 -0.67 -26.52
C PHE A 85 -24.12 -1.76 -27.53
N PRO A 86 -23.51 -1.77 -28.74
CA PRO A 86 -23.88 -2.73 -29.77
C PRO A 86 -23.55 -4.16 -29.35
N LYS A 87 -24.35 -5.13 -29.83
CA LYS A 87 -24.09 -6.57 -29.69
C LYS A 87 -22.96 -7.05 -30.62
N SER A 88 -21.90 -6.26 -30.75
CA SER A 88 -20.70 -6.59 -31.52
C SER A 88 -19.67 -7.23 -30.59
N GLN A 89 -19.13 -8.38 -31.01
CA GLN A 89 -18.07 -9.08 -30.25
C GLN A 89 -16.86 -8.17 -30.02
N ILE A 90 -16.43 -7.43 -31.05
CA ILE A 90 -15.28 -6.52 -30.98
C ILE A 90 -15.47 -5.48 -29.86
N GLN A 91 -16.65 -4.86 -29.79
CA GLN A 91 -16.92 -3.83 -28.78
C GLN A 91 -17.00 -4.43 -27.37
N SER A 92 -17.64 -5.60 -27.23
CA SER A 92 -17.70 -6.31 -25.95
C SER A 92 -16.30 -6.69 -25.45
N ASP A 93 -15.41 -7.13 -26.34
CA ASP A 93 -14.03 -7.49 -26.00
C ASP A 93 -13.21 -6.27 -25.58
N LEU A 94 -13.35 -5.13 -26.28
CA LEU A 94 -12.67 -3.87 -25.92
C LEU A 94 -13.04 -3.40 -24.50
N ILE A 95 -14.33 -3.38 -24.17
CA ILE A 95 -14.80 -3.03 -22.81
C ILE A 95 -14.29 -4.05 -21.80
N SER A 96 -14.33 -5.35 -22.15
CA SER A 96 -13.91 -6.43 -21.25
C SER A 96 -12.43 -6.36 -20.90
N VAL A 97 -11.55 -5.96 -21.84
CA VAL A 97 -10.11 -5.75 -21.57
C VAL A 97 -9.90 -4.66 -20.52
N VAL A 98 -10.59 -3.52 -20.64
CA VAL A 98 -10.50 -2.44 -19.64
C VAL A 98 -11.04 -2.90 -18.28
N SER A 99 -12.15 -3.64 -18.29
CA SER A 99 -12.73 -4.25 -17.11
C SER A 99 -11.76 -5.22 -16.41
N TRP A 100 -11.04 -6.05 -17.17
CA TRP A 100 -10.01 -6.95 -16.63
C TRP A 100 -8.85 -6.21 -15.99
N LEU A 101 -8.37 -5.11 -16.61
CA LEU A 101 -7.37 -4.25 -15.98
C LEU A 101 -7.88 -3.72 -14.64
N GLY A 102 -9.16 -3.38 -14.53
CA GLY A 102 -9.75 -2.96 -13.25
C GLY A 102 -9.74 -4.02 -12.17
N VAL A 103 -9.99 -5.29 -12.50
CA VAL A 103 -9.85 -6.39 -11.54
C VAL A 103 -8.40 -6.55 -11.10
N LEU A 104 -7.46 -6.56 -12.05
CA LEU A 104 -6.05 -6.76 -11.73
C LEU A 104 -5.54 -5.66 -10.80
N PHE A 105 -5.81 -4.39 -11.11
CA PHE A 105 -5.43 -3.26 -10.26
C PHE A 105 -6.09 -3.30 -8.88
N LEU A 106 -7.38 -3.65 -8.82
CA LEU A 106 -8.10 -3.84 -7.56
C LEU A 106 -7.43 -4.90 -6.69
N LEU A 107 -7.04 -6.02 -7.28
CA LEU A 107 -6.40 -7.10 -6.53
C LEU A 107 -4.95 -6.77 -6.14
N ILE A 108 -4.20 -6.01 -6.96
CA ILE A 108 -2.88 -5.49 -6.53
C ILE A 108 -3.06 -4.59 -5.32
N ALA A 109 -3.98 -3.62 -5.37
CA ALA A 109 -4.27 -2.71 -4.26
C ALA A 109 -4.73 -3.47 -3.00
N THR A 110 -5.57 -4.49 -3.17
CA THR A 110 -5.99 -5.37 -2.06
C THR A 110 -4.80 -6.12 -1.46
N GLY A 111 -3.90 -6.65 -2.30
CA GLY A 111 -2.71 -7.36 -1.87
C GLY A 111 -1.74 -6.47 -1.11
N LEU A 112 -1.58 -5.20 -1.48
CA LEU A 112 -0.74 -4.22 -0.78
C LEU A 112 -1.19 -4.00 0.68
N GLU A 113 -2.49 -4.07 0.93
CA GLU A 113 -3.11 -3.89 2.25
C GLU A 113 -3.30 -5.22 3.02
N THR A 114 -2.81 -6.33 2.46
CA THR A 114 -2.98 -7.68 3.03
C THR A 114 -1.82 -8.06 3.95
N ASP A 115 -2.15 -8.51 5.16
CA ASP A 115 -1.17 -9.03 6.13
C ASP A 115 -1.02 -10.55 5.97
N LEU A 116 0.07 -10.96 5.33
CA LEU A 116 0.38 -12.38 5.10
C LEU A 116 0.56 -13.15 6.41
N ASN A 117 1.14 -12.56 7.45
CA ASN A 117 1.35 -13.26 8.71
C ASN A 117 0.00 -13.57 9.35
N LEU A 118 -0.94 -12.62 9.28
CA LEU A 118 -2.29 -12.85 9.78
C LEU A 118 -3.02 -13.92 8.95
N ILE A 119 -2.93 -13.88 7.62
CA ILE A 119 -3.50 -14.91 6.74
C ILE A 119 -2.95 -16.30 7.08
N VAL A 120 -1.63 -16.43 7.24
CA VAL A 120 -1.00 -17.72 7.57
C VAL A 120 -1.41 -18.19 8.96
N SER A 121 -1.40 -17.30 9.95
CA SER A 121 -1.78 -17.63 11.34
C SER A 121 -3.23 -18.11 11.45
N LYS A 122 -4.14 -17.54 10.64
CA LYS A 122 -5.56 -17.89 10.59
C LYS A 122 -5.90 -18.84 9.43
N GLY A 123 -4.90 -19.40 8.75
CA GLY A 123 -5.10 -20.18 7.52
C GLY A 123 -5.97 -21.41 7.70
N LYS A 124 -5.88 -22.09 8.86
CA LYS A 124 -6.77 -23.23 9.19
C LYS A 124 -8.23 -22.80 9.27
N THR A 125 -8.50 -21.67 9.92
CA THR A 125 -9.85 -21.12 10.03
C THR A 125 -10.38 -20.70 8.66
N ALA A 126 -9.57 -20.00 7.86
CA ALA A 126 -9.92 -19.61 6.49
C ALA A 126 -10.24 -20.83 5.59
N LEU A 127 -9.45 -21.91 5.69
CA LEU A 127 -9.69 -23.14 4.94
C LEU A 127 -11.00 -23.83 5.36
N LEU A 128 -11.30 -23.91 6.66
CA LEU A 128 -12.55 -24.48 7.16
C LEU A 128 -13.77 -23.67 6.70
N ILE A 129 -13.65 -22.34 6.70
CA ILE A 129 -14.68 -21.43 6.19
C ILE A 129 -14.90 -21.65 4.69
N SER A 130 -13.82 -21.69 3.91
CA SER A 130 -13.88 -21.95 2.46
C SER A 130 -14.52 -23.31 2.17
N LEU A 131 -14.06 -24.39 2.84
CA LEU A 131 -14.62 -25.73 2.65
C LEU A 131 -16.11 -25.78 2.96
N GLY A 132 -16.55 -25.17 4.07
CA GLY A 132 -17.97 -25.06 4.41
C GLY A 132 -18.75 -24.24 3.36
N GLY A 133 -18.16 -23.12 2.94
CA GLY A 133 -18.69 -22.22 1.91
C GLY A 133 -18.70 -22.79 0.49
N ILE A 134 -18.05 -23.92 0.24
CA ILE A 134 -18.09 -24.64 -1.04
C ILE A 134 -18.99 -25.86 -0.92
N VAL A 135 -18.72 -26.76 0.03
CA VAL A 135 -19.38 -28.07 0.13
C VAL A 135 -20.88 -27.93 0.33
N VAL A 136 -21.33 -27.02 1.21
CA VAL A 136 -22.76 -26.87 1.49
C VAL A 136 -23.51 -26.29 0.28
N PRO A 137 -23.10 -25.15 -0.31
CA PRO A 137 -23.73 -24.67 -1.54
C PRO A 137 -23.66 -25.67 -2.69
N PHE A 138 -22.53 -26.38 -2.86
CA PHE A 138 -22.37 -27.39 -3.90
C PHE A 138 -23.43 -28.50 -3.76
N ALA A 139 -23.57 -29.06 -2.56
CA ALA A 139 -24.56 -30.11 -2.30
C ALA A 139 -25.99 -29.60 -2.53
N THR A 140 -26.31 -28.40 -2.06
CA THR A 140 -27.65 -27.81 -2.25
C THR A 140 -27.93 -27.44 -3.70
N GLY A 141 -26.93 -26.96 -4.45
CA GLY A 141 -27.06 -26.60 -5.86
C GLY A 141 -27.14 -27.83 -6.75
N PHE A 142 -26.38 -28.88 -6.45
CA PHE A 142 -26.52 -30.17 -7.12
C PHE A 142 -27.91 -30.77 -6.90
N GLY A 143 -28.39 -30.75 -5.65
CA GLY A 143 -29.75 -31.19 -5.31
C GLY A 143 -30.82 -30.38 -6.04
N LEU A 144 -30.65 -29.05 -6.12
CA LEU A 144 -31.55 -28.18 -6.88
C LEU A 144 -31.54 -28.53 -8.37
N GLY A 145 -30.37 -28.67 -8.99
CA GLY A 145 -30.23 -29.04 -10.40
C GLY A 145 -30.93 -30.36 -10.73
N MET A 146 -30.84 -31.34 -9.83
CA MET A 146 -31.50 -32.64 -9.98
C MET A 146 -33.02 -32.57 -9.87
N LEU A 147 -33.57 -31.54 -9.18
CA LEU A 147 -35.00 -31.37 -8.94
C LEU A 147 -35.65 -30.33 -9.88
N LEU A 148 -34.85 -29.55 -10.63
CA LEU A 148 -35.39 -28.52 -11.52
C LEU A 148 -36.23 -29.13 -12.65
N PRO A 149 -37.31 -28.45 -13.09
CA PRO A 149 -38.12 -28.90 -14.23
C PRO A 149 -37.33 -28.92 -15.56
N ASP A 150 -37.66 -29.87 -16.44
CA ASP A 150 -36.95 -30.13 -17.71
C ASP A 150 -36.86 -28.91 -18.65
N ASN A 151 -37.81 -27.98 -18.59
CA ASN A 151 -37.82 -26.77 -19.42
C ASN A 151 -36.70 -25.76 -19.09
N PHE A 152 -36.02 -25.90 -17.95
CA PHE A 152 -34.86 -25.07 -17.58
C PHE A 152 -33.52 -25.68 -17.98
N LEU A 153 -33.52 -26.95 -18.40
CA LEU A 153 -32.36 -27.64 -18.91
C LEU A 153 -32.26 -27.36 -20.41
N ALA A 154 -31.03 -27.23 -20.92
CA ALA A 154 -30.82 -27.19 -22.37
C ALA A 154 -31.09 -28.57 -23.00
N GLU A 155 -30.65 -29.63 -22.32
CA GLU A 155 -30.82 -31.02 -22.73
C GLU A 155 -31.19 -31.88 -21.50
N PRO A 156 -32.42 -32.42 -21.38
CA PRO A 156 -32.84 -33.18 -20.21
C PRO A 156 -32.02 -34.46 -19.93
N SER A 157 -31.39 -35.04 -20.95
CA SER A 157 -30.51 -36.21 -20.80
C SER A 157 -29.22 -35.90 -20.05
N GLU A 158 -28.76 -34.64 -20.08
CA GLU A 158 -27.52 -34.19 -19.44
C GLU A 158 -27.76 -33.58 -18.05
N ARG A 159 -28.86 -33.94 -17.39
CA ARG A 159 -29.26 -33.42 -16.07
C ARG A 159 -28.15 -33.52 -15.01
N PHE A 160 -27.31 -34.55 -15.07
CA PHE A 160 -26.18 -34.69 -14.15
C PHE A 160 -25.13 -33.59 -14.36
N VAL A 161 -24.72 -33.34 -15.60
CA VAL A 161 -23.76 -32.30 -15.97
C VAL A 161 -24.34 -30.91 -15.68
N PHE A 162 -25.62 -30.70 -15.99
CA PHE A 162 -26.35 -29.48 -15.62
C PHE A 162 -26.33 -29.25 -14.11
N SER A 163 -26.61 -30.28 -13.31
CA SER A 163 -26.63 -30.17 -11.85
C SER A 163 -25.25 -29.85 -11.27
N LEU A 164 -24.18 -30.38 -11.85
CA LEU A 164 -22.82 -30.01 -11.49
C LEU A 164 -22.50 -28.56 -11.87
N PHE A 165 -22.98 -28.06 -13.00
CA PHE A 165 -22.84 -26.65 -13.39
C PHE A 165 -23.55 -25.72 -12.38
N ILE A 166 -24.79 -26.04 -11.99
CA ILE A 166 -25.53 -25.28 -10.97
C ILE A 166 -24.80 -25.35 -9.63
N ALA A 167 -24.33 -26.53 -9.21
CA ALA A 167 -23.56 -26.71 -7.97
C ALA A 167 -22.30 -25.84 -7.95
N THR A 168 -21.53 -25.84 -9.04
CA THR A 168 -20.32 -25.02 -9.20
C THR A 168 -20.64 -23.54 -9.14
N ALA A 169 -21.63 -23.07 -9.92
CA ALA A 169 -22.06 -21.67 -9.91
C ALA A 169 -22.50 -21.20 -8.51
N MET A 170 -23.16 -22.07 -7.75
CA MET A 170 -23.63 -21.75 -6.39
C MET A 170 -22.53 -21.77 -5.31
N SER A 171 -21.39 -22.38 -5.58
CA SER A 171 -20.31 -22.54 -4.60
C SER A 171 -19.30 -21.40 -4.62
N ILE A 172 -19.18 -20.74 -5.76
CA ILE A 172 -18.14 -19.74 -6.02
C ILE A 172 -18.49 -18.40 -5.37
N SER A 173 -17.47 -17.75 -4.81
CA SER A 173 -17.49 -16.36 -4.34
C SER A 173 -16.54 -15.52 -5.17
N ALA A 174 -16.77 -14.22 -5.25
CA ALA A 174 -15.93 -13.34 -6.06
C ALA A 174 -15.02 -12.47 -5.17
N ILE A 175 -13.72 -12.80 -5.13
CA ILE A 175 -12.72 -12.02 -4.39
C ILE A 175 -12.77 -10.52 -4.74
N PRO A 176 -12.86 -10.10 -6.02
CA PRO A 176 -12.85 -8.67 -6.34
C PRO A 176 -13.99 -7.91 -5.65
N VAL A 177 -15.18 -8.50 -5.58
CA VAL A 177 -16.33 -7.89 -4.91
C VAL A 177 -16.12 -7.85 -3.40
N ILE A 178 -15.67 -8.98 -2.81
CA ILE A 178 -15.33 -9.07 -1.38
C ILE A 178 -14.30 -7.99 -1.01
N ALA A 179 -13.20 -7.93 -1.76
CA ALA A 179 -12.10 -7.01 -1.54
C ALA A 179 -12.55 -5.55 -1.62
N LYS A 180 -13.32 -5.19 -2.65
CA LYS A 180 -13.89 -3.85 -2.80
C LYS A 180 -14.81 -3.50 -1.65
N VAL A 181 -15.71 -4.41 -1.24
CA VAL A 181 -16.60 -4.19 -0.09
C VAL A 181 -15.80 -3.97 1.20
N LEU A 182 -14.75 -4.76 1.43
CA LEU A 182 -13.88 -4.60 2.60
C LEU A 182 -13.09 -3.29 2.55
N MET A 183 -12.64 -2.83 1.37
CA MET A 183 -11.99 -1.51 1.21
C MET A 183 -12.96 -0.37 1.51
N ASP A 184 -14.14 -0.40 0.89
CA ASP A 184 -15.16 0.64 1.04
C ASP A 184 -15.64 0.76 2.50
N LEU A 185 -15.66 -0.35 3.23
CA LEU A 185 -15.99 -0.39 4.67
C LEU A 185 -14.77 -0.18 5.59
N LYS A 186 -13.56 0.00 5.06
CA LYS A 186 -12.29 0.11 5.81
C LYS A 186 -12.00 -1.07 6.75
N LEU A 187 -12.32 -2.27 6.28
CA LEU A 187 -12.23 -3.52 7.04
C LEU A 187 -11.07 -4.41 6.62
N ILE A 188 -10.34 -4.09 5.55
CA ILE A 188 -9.26 -4.95 5.06
C ILE A 188 -8.27 -5.28 6.18
N ARG A 189 -7.87 -4.32 7.01
CA ARG A 189 -6.89 -4.52 8.09
C ARG A 189 -7.41 -5.26 9.33
N ARG A 190 -8.72 -5.49 9.42
CA ARG A 190 -9.34 -6.24 10.53
C ARG A 190 -9.07 -7.74 10.38
N ASP A 191 -9.04 -8.47 11.49
CA ASP A 191 -8.89 -9.93 11.49
C ASP A 191 -9.95 -10.60 10.62
N ILE A 192 -11.21 -10.17 10.75
CA ILE A 192 -12.31 -10.69 9.96
C ILE A 192 -12.13 -10.41 8.47
N GLY A 193 -11.58 -9.25 8.09
CA GLY A 193 -11.31 -8.89 6.70
C GLY A 193 -10.25 -9.79 6.10
N GLN A 194 -9.13 -9.97 6.79
CA GLN A 194 -8.02 -10.83 6.34
C GLN A 194 -8.44 -12.31 6.22
N VAL A 195 -9.22 -12.82 7.18
CA VAL A 195 -9.79 -14.18 7.10
C VAL A 195 -10.78 -14.31 5.94
N THR A 196 -11.62 -13.29 5.70
CA THR A 196 -12.56 -13.29 4.56
C THR A 196 -11.81 -13.32 3.23
N LEU A 197 -10.76 -12.51 3.07
CA LEU A 197 -9.92 -12.49 1.86
C LEU A 197 -9.22 -13.83 1.64
N ALA A 198 -8.65 -14.42 2.69
CA ALA A 198 -7.99 -15.72 2.62
C ALA A 198 -8.96 -16.85 2.22
N ALA A 199 -10.15 -16.87 2.82
CA ALA A 199 -11.20 -17.84 2.47
C ALA A 199 -11.69 -17.61 1.04
N GLY A 200 -11.93 -16.36 0.65
CA GLY A 200 -12.31 -15.99 -0.72
C GLY A 200 -11.28 -16.40 -1.77
N MET A 201 -9.98 -16.24 -1.48
CA MET A 201 -8.90 -16.72 -2.37
C MET A 201 -8.92 -18.23 -2.57
N THR A 202 -9.19 -18.95 -1.51
CA THR A 202 -9.30 -20.41 -1.54
C THR A 202 -10.52 -20.82 -2.38
N ASP A 203 -11.65 -20.15 -2.18
CA ASP A 203 -12.89 -20.36 -2.96
C ASP A 203 -12.69 -20.12 -4.45
N ASP A 204 -11.99 -19.06 -4.83
CA ASP A 204 -11.74 -18.68 -6.23
C ASP A 204 -10.86 -19.70 -6.95
N THR A 205 -9.80 -20.14 -6.27
CA THR A 205 -8.89 -21.19 -6.78
C THR A 205 -9.64 -22.50 -6.97
N ILE A 206 -10.43 -22.92 -5.97
CA ILE A 206 -11.25 -24.13 -6.06
C ILE A 206 -12.35 -23.96 -7.12
N GLY A 207 -12.90 -22.76 -7.28
CA GLY A 207 -13.90 -22.42 -8.29
C GLY A 207 -13.44 -22.72 -9.71
N TRP A 208 -12.23 -22.30 -10.07
CA TRP A 208 -11.63 -22.62 -11.37
C TRP A 208 -11.38 -24.11 -11.57
N ILE A 209 -10.98 -24.82 -10.51
CA ILE A 209 -10.80 -26.27 -10.56
C ILE A 209 -12.14 -26.96 -10.81
N LEU A 210 -13.19 -26.59 -10.08
CA LEU A 210 -14.54 -27.11 -10.27
C LEU A 210 -15.07 -26.81 -11.66
N LEU A 211 -14.89 -25.58 -12.15
CA LEU A 211 -15.29 -25.18 -13.51
C LEU A 211 -14.57 -25.99 -14.57
N SER A 212 -13.25 -26.19 -14.45
CA SER A 212 -12.45 -26.98 -15.39
C SER A 212 -12.95 -28.43 -15.47
N VAL A 213 -13.17 -29.07 -14.32
CA VAL A 213 -13.71 -30.44 -14.25
C VAL A 213 -15.08 -30.54 -14.91
N VAL A 214 -15.98 -29.61 -14.59
CA VAL A 214 -17.37 -29.64 -15.04
C VAL A 214 -17.49 -29.27 -16.53
N ALA A 215 -16.70 -28.32 -17.02
CA ALA A 215 -16.61 -27.99 -18.44
C ALA A 215 -15.95 -29.11 -19.27
N GLY A 216 -14.93 -29.77 -18.72
CA GLY A 216 -14.31 -30.96 -19.33
C GLY A 216 -15.30 -32.12 -19.47
N LEU A 217 -16.11 -32.35 -18.43
CA LEU A 217 -17.17 -33.37 -18.46
C LEU A 217 -18.24 -33.05 -19.51
N ALA A 218 -18.67 -31.78 -19.60
CA ALA A 218 -19.67 -31.36 -20.58
C ALA A 218 -19.18 -31.45 -22.04
N SER A 219 -17.90 -31.18 -22.28
CA SER A 219 -17.35 -31.18 -23.65
C SER A 219 -16.95 -32.56 -24.15
N SER A 220 -16.45 -33.44 -23.26
CA SER A 220 -15.83 -34.72 -23.66
C SER A 220 -16.52 -35.96 -23.09
N GLY A 221 -17.50 -35.81 -22.19
CA GLY A 221 -18.13 -36.90 -21.45
C GLY A 221 -17.20 -37.63 -20.46
N LYS A 222 -15.96 -37.16 -20.30
CA LYS A 222 -14.95 -37.70 -19.39
C LYS A 222 -14.54 -36.65 -18.38
N LEU A 223 -14.22 -37.10 -17.17
CA LEU A 223 -13.65 -36.23 -16.15
C LEU A 223 -12.20 -35.89 -16.54
N ASP A 224 -11.92 -34.62 -16.76
CA ASP A 224 -10.56 -34.12 -16.99
C ASP A 224 -9.81 -33.95 -15.65
N LEU A 225 -9.51 -35.08 -15.01
CA LEU A 225 -8.71 -35.10 -13.78
C LEU A 225 -7.32 -34.50 -14.00
N THR A 226 -6.79 -34.61 -15.22
CA THR A 226 -5.47 -34.06 -15.57
C THR A 226 -5.44 -32.54 -15.50
N ALA A 227 -6.43 -31.86 -16.07
CA ALA A 227 -6.55 -30.40 -15.99
C ALA A 227 -6.80 -29.92 -14.55
N ALA A 228 -7.62 -30.64 -13.78
CA ALA A 228 -7.86 -30.31 -12.38
C ALA A 228 -6.59 -30.41 -11.53
N LEU A 229 -5.85 -31.52 -11.69
CA LEU A 229 -4.62 -31.77 -10.95
C LEU A 229 -3.49 -30.82 -11.37
N SER A 230 -3.43 -30.46 -12.66
CA SER A 230 -2.45 -29.49 -13.16
C SER A 230 -2.74 -28.07 -12.66
N SER A 231 -4.01 -27.64 -12.60
CA SER A 231 -4.38 -26.35 -11.99
C SER A 231 -4.05 -26.31 -10.48
N ILE A 232 -4.37 -27.37 -9.72
CA ILE A 232 -4.01 -27.46 -8.29
C ILE A 232 -2.50 -27.41 -8.11
N GLY A 233 -1.77 -28.26 -8.84
CA GLY A 233 -0.32 -28.33 -8.79
C GLY A 233 0.31 -26.99 -9.20
N GLY A 234 -0.20 -26.38 -10.26
CA GLY A 234 0.20 -25.05 -10.73
C GLY A 234 0.01 -23.98 -9.66
N ALA A 235 -1.12 -23.96 -8.96
CA ALA A 235 -1.40 -22.99 -7.92
C ALA A 235 -0.47 -23.16 -6.71
N VAL A 236 -0.28 -24.39 -6.24
CA VAL A 236 0.62 -24.69 -5.13
C VAL A 236 2.07 -24.35 -5.48
N ILE A 237 2.52 -24.72 -6.69
CA ILE A 237 3.87 -24.39 -7.17
C ILE A 237 4.04 -22.89 -7.30
N PHE A 238 3.08 -22.18 -7.91
CA PHE A 238 3.12 -20.73 -8.08
C PHE A 238 3.21 -20.03 -6.71
N LEU A 239 2.32 -20.36 -5.76
CA LEU A 239 2.33 -19.77 -4.43
C LEU A 239 3.64 -20.09 -3.68
N GLY A 240 4.10 -21.34 -3.76
CA GLY A 240 5.36 -21.77 -3.16
C GLY A 240 6.56 -20.98 -3.70
N VAL A 241 6.67 -20.83 -5.02
CA VAL A 241 7.73 -20.05 -5.69
C VAL A 241 7.59 -18.56 -5.39
N ALA A 242 6.37 -18.01 -5.43
CA ALA A 242 6.12 -16.59 -5.19
C ALA A 242 6.51 -16.18 -3.76
N PHE A 243 6.14 -16.95 -2.75
CA PHE A 243 6.46 -16.62 -1.35
C PHE A 243 7.89 -16.99 -0.92
N THR A 244 8.64 -17.74 -1.74
CA THR A 244 10.06 -18.06 -1.51
C THR A 244 10.97 -17.20 -2.37
N ILE A 245 11.08 -17.54 -3.66
CA ILE A 245 11.94 -16.86 -4.64
C ILE A 245 11.35 -15.50 -5.01
N GLY A 246 10.03 -15.43 -5.24
CA GLY A 246 9.34 -14.21 -5.66
C GLY A 246 9.50 -13.07 -4.66
N ARG A 247 9.42 -13.35 -3.35
CA ARG A 247 9.67 -12.35 -2.29
C ARG A 247 11.03 -11.69 -2.44
N THR A 248 12.07 -12.50 -2.66
CA THR A 248 13.44 -12.02 -2.82
C THR A 248 13.61 -11.26 -4.13
N LEU A 249 13.05 -11.79 -5.23
CA LEU A 249 13.09 -11.18 -6.54
C LEU A 249 12.41 -9.80 -6.55
N VAL A 250 11.21 -9.68 -6.02
CA VAL A 250 10.46 -8.41 -5.92
C VAL A 250 11.22 -7.39 -5.10
N ALA A 251 11.74 -7.80 -3.93
CA ALA A 251 12.54 -6.90 -3.09
C ALA A 251 13.82 -6.43 -3.80
N GLN A 252 14.49 -7.30 -4.56
CA GLN A 252 15.68 -6.94 -5.35
C GLN A 252 15.34 -6.04 -6.54
N LEU A 253 14.26 -6.29 -7.26
CA LEU A 253 13.82 -5.45 -8.38
C LEU A 253 13.43 -4.05 -7.91
N LEU A 254 12.66 -3.95 -6.82
CA LEU A 254 12.33 -2.66 -6.20
C LEU A 254 13.60 -1.94 -5.74
N ARG A 255 14.53 -2.65 -5.10
CA ARG A 255 15.83 -2.10 -4.68
C ARG A 255 16.60 -1.52 -5.87
N LEU A 256 16.72 -2.29 -6.95
CA LEU A 256 17.45 -1.89 -8.15
C LEU A 256 16.81 -0.67 -8.82
N VAL A 257 15.49 -0.66 -8.98
CA VAL A 257 14.79 0.48 -9.59
C VAL A 257 14.92 1.73 -8.73
N ASP A 258 14.80 1.60 -7.42
CA ASP A 258 14.94 2.71 -6.48
C ASP A 258 16.37 3.28 -6.44
N ASP A 259 17.40 2.44 -6.60
CA ASP A 259 18.81 2.87 -6.61
C ASP A 259 19.23 3.57 -7.90
N TRP A 260 18.72 3.13 -9.04
CA TRP A 260 19.15 3.61 -10.36
C TRP A 260 18.29 4.74 -10.92
N ILE A 261 16.98 4.63 -10.76
CA ILE A 261 16.00 5.58 -11.31
C ILE A 261 15.43 6.42 -10.17
N GLY A 262 14.98 5.76 -9.10
CA GLY A 262 14.33 6.41 -7.96
C GLY A 262 12.93 6.94 -8.29
N GLY A 263 12.16 7.21 -7.23
CA GLY A 263 10.89 7.93 -7.32
C GLY A 263 9.65 7.07 -7.55
N VAL A 264 8.50 7.66 -7.19
CA VAL A 264 7.17 7.02 -7.22
C VAL A 264 6.79 6.43 -8.58
N PRO A 265 6.98 7.10 -9.73
CA PRO A 265 6.60 6.55 -11.03
C PRO A 265 7.38 5.28 -11.41
N ALA A 266 8.67 5.22 -11.06
CA ALA A 266 9.51 4.07 -11.35
C ALA A 266 9.08 2.85 -10.52
N GLN A 267 8.80 3.07 -9.22
CA GLN A 267 8.27 2.03 -8.33
C GLN A 267 6.90 1.52 -8.80
N LEU A 268 5.97 2.41 -9.19
CA LEU A 268 4.69 2.00 -9.76
C LEU A 268 4.86 1.16 -11.03
N THR A 269 5.76 1.58 -11.93
CA THR A 269 6.02 0.87 -13.18
C THR A 269 6.51 -0.55 -12.93
N ILE A 270 7.49 -0.74 -12.03
CA ILE A 270 8.02 -2.08 -11.76
C ILE A 270 6.99 -2.98 -11.08
N VAL A 271 6.16 -2.43 -10.19
CA VAL A 271 5.05 -3.17 -9.58
C VAL A 271 4.07 -3.66 -10.63
N LEU A 272 3.68 -2.79 -11.58
CA LEU A 272 2.77 -3.16 -12.67
C LEU A 272 3.38 -4.20 -13.61
N VAL A 273 4.66 -4.06 -13.98
CA VAL A 273 5.36 -5.04 -14.82
C VAL A 273 5.38 -6.41 -14.16
N VAL A 274 5.75 -6.48 -12.88
CA VAL A 274 5.78 -7.75 -12.13
C VAL A 274 4.38 -8.33 -11.97
N ALA A 275 3.38 -7.50 -11.65
CA ALA A 275 2.00 -7.97 -11.45
C ALA A 275 1.39 -8.51 -12.74
N LEU A 276 1.60 -7.83 -13.88
CA LEU A 276 1.13 -8.31 -15.18
C LEU A 276 1.86 -9.59 -15.62
N ALA A 277 3.17 -9.69 -15.36
CA ALA A 277 3.92 -10.92 -15.62
C ALA A 277 3.42 -12.10 -14.75
N ALA A 278 3.14 -11.86 -13.47
CA ALA A 278 2.58 -12.86 -12.56
C ALA A 278 1.14 -13.25 -12.96
N ALA A 279 0.33 -12.29 -13.38
CA ALA A 279 -1.02 -12.52 -13.90
C ALA A 279 -1.01 -13.37 -15.18
N ALA A 280 -0.08 -13.08 -16.11
CA ALA A 280 0.09 -13.89 -17.31
C ALA A 280 0.57 -15.32 -16.99
N LEU A 281 1.51 -15.48 -16.05
CA LEU A 281 2.01 -16.78 -15.62
C LEU A 281 0.91 -17.62 -14.97
N THR A 282 0.14 -17.03 -14.05
CA THR A 282 -0.99 -17.73 -13.40
C THR A 282 -2.07 -18.12 -14.40
N HIS A 283 -2.38 -17.26 -15.37
CA HIS A 283 -3.29 -17.60 -16.47
C HIS A 283 -2.79 -18.79 -17.30
N GLN A 284 -1.50 -18.82 -17.65
CA GLN A 284 -0.90 -19.92 -18.40
C GLN A 284 -0.95 -21.26 -17.63
N LEU A 285 -0.89 -21.21 -16.30
CA LEU A 285 -1.02 -22.39 -15.42
C LEU A 285 -2.46 -22.86 -15.25
N GLY A 286 -3.44 -22.24 -15.92
CA GLY A 286 -4.86 -22.60 -15.80
C GLY A 286 -5.49 -22.15 -14.49
N ILE A 287 -5.01 -21.02 -13.94
CA ILE A 287 -5.52 -20.37 -12.72
C ILE A 287 -6.01 -18.97 -13.11
N GLU A 288 -6.79 -18.31 -12.24
CA GLU A 288 -7.16 -16.92 -12.46
C GLU A 288 -5.94 -15.99 -12.50
N ALA A 289 -5.88 -15.14 -13.52
CA ALA A 289 -4.85 -14.09 -13.64
C ALA A 289 -4.84 -13.14 -12.44
N ALA A 290 -5.99 -12.91 -11.81
CA ALA A 290 -6.16 -12.06 -10.65
C ALA A 290 -5.37 -12.55 -9.43
N LEU A 291 -5.19 -13.87 -9.26
CA LEU A 291 -4.38 -14.43 -8.17
C LEU A 291 -2.92 -13.96 -8.27
N GLY A 292 -2.34 -13.96 -9.47
CA GLY A 292 -0.97 -13.50 -9.69
C GLY A 292 -0.78 -12.03 -9.30
N ALA A 293 -1.72 -11.19 -9.72
CA ALA A 293 -1.75 -9.77 -9.40
C ALA A 293 -1.90 -9.51 -7.88
N PHE A 294 -2.78 -10.27 -7.22
CA PHE A 294 -2.96 -10.21 -5.76
C PHE A 294 -1.70 -10.59 -4.99
N VAL A 295 -1.07 -11.72 -5.35
CA VAL A 295 0.16 -12.20 -4.71
C VAL A 295 1.30 -11.20 -4.91
N THR A 296 1.43 -10.60 -6.10
CA THR A 296 2.38 -9.51 -6.31
C THR A 296 2.10 -8.34 -5.37
N GLY A 297 0.85 -7.94 -5.19
CA GLY A 297 0.46 -6.93 -4.20
C GLY A 297 0.97 -7.24 -2.80
N ILE A 298 0.79 -8.47 -2.31
CA ILE A 298 1.30 -8.90 -0.99
C ILE A 298 2.82 -8.76 -0.91
N LEU A 299 3.54 -9.28 -1.93
CA LEU A 299 5.01 -9.27 -1.93
C LEU A 299 5.58 -7.85 -1.97
N VAL A 300 4.93 -6.95 -2.71
CA VAL A 300 5.30 -5.53 -2.79
C VAL A 300 5.00 -4.82 -1.48
N GLY A 301 3.83 -5.06 -0.86
CA GLY A 301 3.46 -4.45 0.43
C GLY A 301 4.43 -4.79 1.56
N GLN A 302 5.11 -5.94 1.48
CA GLN A 302 6.14 -6.36 2.44
C GLN A 302 7.55 -5.88 2.10
N ALA A 303 7.77 -5.31 0.92
CA ALA A 303 9.10 -4.89 0.49
C ALA A 303 9.54 -3.62 1.25
N PRO A 304 10.69 -3.61 1.94
CA PRO A 304 11.12 -2.46 2.74
C PRO A 304 11.27 -1.16 1.93
N ARG A 305 11.62 -1.27 0.64
CA ARG A 305 11.83 -0.12 -0.26
C ARG A 305 10.59 0.32 -1.04
N PHE A 306 9.45 -0.33 -0.85
CA PHE A 306 8.23 0.15 -1.48
C PHE A 306 7.70 1.39 -0.76
N SER A 307 7.52 2.49 -1.51
CA SER A 307 7.02 3.75 -0.93
C SER A 307 5.51 3.68 -0.67
N ARG A 308 5.11 4.22 0.49
CA ARG A 308 3.68 4.35 0.86
C ARG A 308 2.93 5.25 -0.12
N GLU A 309 3.61 6.26 -0.67
CA GLU A 309 3.08 7.17 -1.68
C GLU A 309 2.75 6.46 -3.00
N ALA A 310 3.61 5.55 -3.48
CA ALA A 310 3.31 4.71 -4.64
C ALA A 310 2.08 3.83 -4.37
N GLY A 311 2.03 3.17 -3.20
CA GLY A 311 0.86 2.37 -2.81
C GLY A 311 -0.45 3.18 -2.84
N HIS A 312 -0.44 4.37 -2.20
CA HIS A 312 -1.60 5.26 -2.17
C HIS A 312 -1.98 5.78 -3.58
N THR A 313 -1.01 6.10 -4.43
CA THR A 313 -1.27 6.52 -5.82
C THR A 313 -1.97 5.41 -6.60
N LEU A 314 -1.51 4.16 -6.45
CA LEU A 314 -2.13 3.00 -7.08
C LEU A 314 -3.56 2.79 -6.56
N GLU A 315 -3.77 2.88 -5.25
CA GLU A 315 -5.08 2.74 -4.61
C GLU A 315 -6.07 3.80 -5.13
N VAL A 316 -5.67 5.08 -5.12
CA VAL A 316 -6.50 6.20 -5.58
C VAL A 316 -6.86 6.05 -7.05
N PHE A 317 -5.89 5.73 -7.91
CA PHE A 317 -6.16 5.53 -9.34
C PHE A 317 -7.12 4.37 -9.58
N THR A 318 -6.94 3.27 -8.86
CA THR A 318 -7.79 2.09 -8.94
C THR A 318 -9.21 2.39 -8.49
N ALA A 319 -9.38 3.03 -7.33
CA ALA A 319 -10.68 3.34 -6.74
C ALA A 319 -11.44 4.45 -7.49
N ALA A 320 -10.73 5.40 -8.11
CA ALA A 320 -11.36 6.52 -8.82
C ALA A 320 -11.74 6.17 -10.27
N PHE A 321 -10.96 5.31 -10.94
CA PHE A 321 -11.11 5.06 -12.38
C PHE A 321 -11.43 3.60 -12.70
N LEU A 322 -10.51 2.68 -12.38
CA LEU A 322 -10.57 1.33 -12.92
C LEU A 322 -11.61 0.41 -12.26
N ALA A 323 -11.70 0.42 -10.93
CA ALA A 323 -12.65 -0.42 -10.20
C ALA A 323 -14.12 -0.08 -10.52
N PRO A 324 -14.55 1.21 -10.54
CA PRO A 324 -15.92 1.56 -10.93
C PRO A 324 -16.32 1.05 -12.32
N ILE A 325 -15.38 1.08 -13.29
CA ILE A 325 -15.63 0.57 -14.65
C ILE A 325 -15.81 -0.96 -14.60
N PHE A 326 -14.94 -1.68 -13.90
CA PHE A 326 -15.08 -3.14 -13.75
C PHE A 326 -16.47 -3.53 -13.21
N PHE A 327 -16.91 -2.92 -12.11
CA PHE A 327 -18.21 -3.21 -11.51
C PHE A 327 -19.39 -2.81 -12.41
N ALA A 328 -19.31 -1.66 -13.08
CA ALA A 328 -20.34 -1.25 -14.03
C ALA A 328 -20.44 -2.20 -15.25
N VAL A 329 -19.30 -2.68 -15.76
CA VAL A 329 -19.30 -3.67 -16.86
C VAL A 329 -19.90 -5.00 -16.41
N ALA A 330 -19.67 -5.44 -15.17
CA ALA A 330 -20.30 -6.63 -14.62
C ALA A 330 -21.84 -6.50 -14.60
N GLY A 331 -22.37 -5.32 -14.24
CA GLY A 331 -23.81 -5.04 -14.26
C GLY A 331 -24.40 -4.82 -15.66
N LEU A 332 -23.59 -4.49 -16.67
CA LEU A 332 -24.06 -4.17 -18.02
C LEU A 332 -24.66 -5.38 -18.76
N LYS A 333 -24.20 -6.60 -18.45
CA LYS A 333 -24.61 -7.84 -19.13
C LYS A 333 -25.99 -8.37 -18.71
N VAL A 334 -26.71 -7.60 -17.89
CA VAL A 334 -27.82 -8.09 -17.07
C VAL A 334 -29.15 -7.74 -17.69
N ASN A 335 -29.97 -8.76 -17.89
CA ASN A 335 -31.30 -8.60 -18.46
C ASN A 335 -32.39 -9.09 -17.50
N LEU A 336 -32.85 -8.21 -16.61
CA LEU A 336 -33.91 -8.47 -15.64
C LEU A 336 -35.29 -8.62 -16.30
N LEU A 337 -35.48 -8.17 -17.55
CA LEU A 337 -36.76 -8.28 -18.24
C LEU A 337 -37.15 -9.75 -18.49
N GLN A 338 -36.17 -10.63 -18.72
CA GLN A 338 -36.41 -12.06 -18.89
C GLN A 338 -36.87 -12.74 -17.59
N LEU A 339 -36.62 -12.12 -16.43
CA LEU A 339 -37.05 -12.63 -15.14
C LEU A 339 -38.47 -12.19 -14.76
N LEU A 340 -39.12 -11.29 -15.51
CA LEU A 340 -40.51 -10.89 -15.24
C LEU A 340 -41.52 -11.98 -15.57
N GLU A 341 -41.10 -13.02 -16.31
CA GLU A 341 -41.94 -14.18 -16.56
C GLU A 341 -42.19 -14.96 -15.25
N PRO A 342 -43.45 -15.22 -14.85
CA PRO A 342 -43.77 -15.72 -13.50
C PRO A 342 -43.06 -17.03 -13.11
N GLN A 343 -42.86 -17.93 -14.07
CA GLN A 343 -42.16 -19.20 -13.84
C GLN A 343 -40.65 -18.99 -13.61
N THR A 344 -40.02 -18.17 -14.44
CA THR A 344 -38.60 -17.80 -14.33
C THR A 344 -38.34 -17.02 -13.03
N LEU A 345 -39.26 -16.14 -12.63
CA LEU A 345 -39.17 -15.40 -11.36
C LEU A 345 -39.21 -16.34 -10.16
N LEU A 346 -40.15 -17.29 -10.14
CA LEU A 346 -40.30 -18.25 -9.04
C LEU A 346 -39.05 -19.11 -8.88
N ILE A 347 -38.54 -19.66 -9.98
CA ILE A 347 -37.32 -20.48 -9.96
C ILE A 347 -36.10 -19.62 -9.65
N GLY A 348 -36.01 -18.40 -10.20
CA GLY A 348 -34.96 -17.46 -9.85
C GLY A 348 -34.92 -17.13 -8.36
N ALA A 349 -36.08 -16.86 -7.75
CA ALA A 349 -36.19 -16.61 -6.32
C ALA A 349 -35.80 -17.84 -5.48
N LEU A 350 -36.17 -19.04 -5.92
CA LEU A 350 -35.77 -20.30 -5.27
C LEU A 350 -34.25 -20.51 -5.35
N VAL A 351 -33.64 -20.34 -6.53
CA VAL A 351 -32.19 -20.44 -6.74
C VAL A 351 -31.45 -19.43 -5.88
N LEU A 352 -31.92 -18.17 -5.85
CA LEU A 352 -31.35 -17.12 -5.00
C LEU A 352 -31.45 -17.46 -3.52
N PHE A 353 -32.60 -17.96 -3.06
CA PHE A 353 -32.79 -18.36 -1.67
C PHE A 353 -31.83 -19.48 -1.28
N ILE A 354 -31.73 -20.54 -2.09
CA ILE A 354 -30.83 -21.67 -1.84
C ILE A 354 -29.37 -21.23 -1.91
N ALA A 355 -29.02 -20.36 -2.86
CA ALA A 355 -27.69 -19.77 -2.99
C ALA A 355 -27.26 -19.04 -1.71
N CYS A 356 -28.09 -18.09 -1.25
CA CYS A 356 -27.85 -17.36 -0.02
C CYS A 356 -27.81 -18.30 1.18
N PHE A 357 -28.83 -19.15 1.35
CA PHE A 357 -28.95 -20.02 2.51
C PHE A 357 -27.77 -21.00 2.60
N GLY A 358 -27.45 -21.70 1.51
CA GLY A 358 -26.33 -22.63 1.46
C GLY A 358 -25.00 -21.95 1.80
N LYS A 359 -24.76 -20.74 1.24
CA LYS A 359 -23.50 -20.02 1.48
C LYS A 359 -23.39 -19.53 2.91
N PHE A 360 -24.44 -18.90 3.44
CA PHE A 360 -24.47 -18.43 4.82
C PHE A 360 -24.31 -19.58 5.82
N VAL A 361 -25.05 -20.68 5.64
CA VAL A 361 -24.97 -21.83 6.54
C VAL A 361 -23.60 -22.51 6.46
N GLY A 362 -23.07 -22.72 5.25
CA GLY A 362 -21.76 -23.33 5.05
C GLY A 362 -20.64 -22.54 5.69
N VAL A 363 -20.59 -21.23 5.41
CA VAL A 363 -19.59 -20.32 6.00
C VAL A 363 -19.77 -20.19 7.50
N TYR A 364 -21.00 -20.10 8.00
CA TYR A 364 -21.28 -20.04 9.44
C TYR A 364 -20.78 -21.30 10.17
N ILE A 365 -21.05 -22.49 9.63
CA ILE A 365 -20.57 -23.75 10.20
C ILE A 365 -19.03 -23.76 10.19
N GLY A 366 -18.41 -23.43 9.05
CA GLY A 366 -16.95 -23.35 8.93
C GLY A 366 -16.32 -22.37 9.93
N ALA A 367 -16.92 -21.20 10.10
CA ALA A 367 -16.48 -20.18 11.05
C ALA A 367 -16.60 -20.65 12.52
N ARG A 368 -17.72 -21.29 12.88
CA ARG A 368 -17.95 -21.81 14.24
C ARG A 368 -17.00 -22.95 14.60
N VAL A 369 -16.76 -23.88 13.66
CA VAL A 369 -15.76 -24.96 13.82
C VAL A 369 -14.34 -24.37 13.88
N GLY A 370 -14.08 -23.31 13.12
CA GLY A 370 -12.83 -22.55 13.14
C GLY A 370 -12.62 -21.65 14.37
N GLY A 371 -13.52 -21.69 15.36
CA GLY A 371 -13.38 -21.00 16.65
C GLY A 371 -13.94 -19.59 16.73
N LEU A 372 -14.54 -19.06 15.66
CA LEU A 372 -15.07 -17.69 15.60
C LEU A 372 -16.45 -17.59 16.24
N GLY A 373 -16.77 -16.45 16.85
CA GLY A 373 -18.05 -16.16 17.48
C GLY A 373 -19.24 -16.13 16.52
N HIS A 374 -20.45 -16.06 17.07
CA HIS A 374 -21.70 -16.05 16.28
C HIS A 374 -21.77 -14.90 15.27
N TRP A 375 -21.52 -13.67 15.74
CA TRP A 375 -21.57 -12.48 14.88
C TRP A 375 -20.43 -12.44 13.86
N GLU A 376 -19.27 -13.01 14.19
CA GLU A 376 -18.16 -13.15 13.25
C GLU A 376 -18.50 -14.15 12.14
N GLY A 377 -19.11 -15.29 12.47
CA GLY A 377 -19.58 -16.25 11.48
C GLY A 377 -20.67 -15.68 10.57
N LEU A 378 -21.61 -14.90 11.12
CA LEU A 378 -22.62 -14.19 10.31
C LEU A 378 -21.99 -13.11 9.42
N ALA A 379 -21.01 -12.36 9.91
CA ALA A 379 -20.31 -11.37 9.10
C ALA A 379 -19.49 -12.01 7.97
N LEU A 380 -18.78 -13.11 8.24
CA LEU A 380 -18.11 -13.89 7.19
C LEU A 380 -19.10 -14.40 6.14
N GLY A 381 -20.26 -14.92 6.58
CA GLY A 381 -21.32 -15.36 5.68
C GLY A 381 -21.82 -14.22 4.79
N SER A 382 -22.07 -13.04 5.36
CA SER A 382 -22.47 -11.85 4.62
C SER A 382 -21.42 -11.42 3.60
N GLY A 383 -20.14 -11.37 3.99
CA GLY A 383 -19.04 -10.98 3.11
C GLY A 383 -18.83 -11.97 1.97
N MET A 384 -18.77 -13.27 2.28
CA MET A 384 -18.54 -14.32 1.28
C MET A 384 -19.76 -14.63 0.40
N ASN A 385 -20.95 -14.11 0.74
CA ASN A 385 -22.09 -14.14 -0.15
C ASN A 385 -21.96 -13.15 -1.32
N ALA A 386 -20.89 -12.35 -1.38
CA ALA A 386 -20.56 -11.57 -2.56
C ALA A 386 -20.09 -12.50 -3.71
N ARG A 387 -20.95 -12.67 -4.71
CA ARG A 387 -20.59 -13.32 -5.97
C ARG A 387 -20.21 -12.27 -7.00
N GLY A 388 -20.10 -12.60 -8.28
CA GLY A 388 -19.68 -11.60 -9.26
C GLY A 388 -19.16 -12.18 -10.57
N ALA A 389 -18.09 -11.57 -11.09
CA ALA A 389 -17.59 -11.81 -12.44
C ALA A 389 -17.31 -13.30 -12.73
N MET A 390 -16.74 -14.06 -11.79
CA MET A 390 -16.49 -15.49 -11.99
C MET A 390 -17.78 -16.29 -12.20
N GLU A 391 -18.84 -16.01 -11.43
CA GLU A 391 -20.12 -16.70 -11.61
C GLU A 391 -20.74 -16.40 -12.98
N ILE A 392 -20.59 -15.16 -13.47
CA ILE A 392 -21.01 -14.78 -14.83
C ILE A 392 -20.19 -15.52 -15.90
N ILE A 393 -18.89 -15.72 -15.68
CA ILE A 393 -18.02 -16.50 -16.58
C ILE A 393 -18.48 -17.97 -16.61
N VAL A 394 -18.74 -18.58 -15.45
CA VAL A 394 -19.28 -19.95 -15.34
C VAL A 394 -20.60 -20.06 -16.10
N ALA A 395 -21.52 -19.10 -15.92
CA ALA A 395 -22.78 -19.07 -16.64
C ALA A 395 -22.58 -18.93 -18.16
N THR A 396 -21.66 -18.07 -18.59
CA THR A 396 -21.34 -17.86 -20.01
C THR A 396 -20.80 -19.14 -20.64
N ILE A 397 -19.85 -19.81 -19.98
CA ILE A 397 -19.29 -21.09 -20.43
C ILE A 397 -20.37 -22.17 -20.49
N GLY A 398 -21.21 -22.26 -19.46
CA GLY A 398 -22.32 -23.22 -19.43
C GLY A 398 -23.32 -23.00 -20.57
N LEU A 399 -23.61 -21.74 -20.92
CA LEU A 399 -24.45 -21.39 -22.07
C LEU A 399 -23.76 -21.73 -23.40
N SER A 400 -22.47 -21.43 -23.54
CA SER A 400 -21.68 -21.72 -24.75
C SER A 400 -21.48 -23.22 -25.00
N LEU A 401 -21.37 -24.03 -23.94
CA LEU A 401 -21.30 -25.49 -24.02
C LEU A 401 -22.67 -26.15 -24.23
N GLY A 402 -23.76 -25.36 -24.28
CA GLY A 402 -25.11 -25.88 -24.43
C GLY A 402 -25.62 -26.64 -23.21
N VAL A 403 -25.01 -26.46 -22.03
CA VAL A 403 -25.48 -27.07 -20.77
C VAL A 403 -26.59 -26.22 -20.15
N LEU A 404 -26.46 -24.89 -20.24
CA LEU A 404 -27.43 -23.94 -19.74
C LEU A 404 -28.25 -23.38 -20.90
N ASN A 405 -29.55 -23.20 -20.69
CA ASN A 405 -30.38 -22.42 -21.61
C ASN A 405 -30.33 -20.91 -21.23
N GLN A 406 -30.90 -20.05 -22.07
CA GLN A 406 -30.89 -18.60 -21.87
C GLN A 406 -31.61 -18.16 -20.57
N GLN A 407 -32.66 -18.88 -20.15
CA GLN A 407 -33.40 -18.59 -18.92
C GLN A 407 -32.54 -18.85 -17.68
N MET A 408 -31.90 -20.01 -17.62
CA MET A 408 -31.02 -20.40 -16.51
C MET A 408 -29.76 -19.53 -16.45
N TYR A 409 -29.18 -19.20 -17.61
CA TYR A 409 -28.12 -18.20 -17.70
C TYR A 409 -28.52 -16.88 -17.03
N SER A 410 -29.71 -16.36 -17.36
CA SER A 410 -30.21 -15.09 -16.81
C SER A 410 -30.50 -15.17 -15.31
N ILE A 411 -30.98 -16.31 -14.82
CA ILE A 411 -31.18 -16.54 -13.37
C ILE A 411 -29.82 -16.54 -12.64
N ILE A 412 -28.80 -17.24 -13.12
CA ILE A 412 -27.48 -17.29 -12.47
C ILE A 412 -26.85 -15.89 -12.44
N VAL A 413 -26.93 -15.15 -13.56
CA VAL A 413 -26.44 -13.77 -13.61
C VAL A 413 -27.20 -12.88 -12.61
N MET A 414 -28.52 -13.04 -12.48
CA MET A 414 -29.29 -12.31 -11.46
C MET A 414 -28.84 -12.66 -10.05
N VAL A 415 -28.63 -13.94 -9.74
CA VAL A 415 -28.13 -14.37 -8.42
C VAL A 415 -26.79 -13.69 -8.13
N ALA A 416 -25.85 -13.69 -9.09
CA ALA A 416 -24.55 -13.07 -8.94
C ALA A 416 -24.63 -11.61 -8.47
N ILE A 417 -25.58 -10.86 -9.03
CA ILE A 417 -25.71 -9.43 -8.76
C ILE A 417 -26.51 -9.17 -7.50
N VAL A 418 -27.63 -9.86 -7.32
CA VAL A 418 -28.47 -9.65 -6.14
C VAL A 418 -27.67 -10.00 -4.89
N THR A 419 -26.91 -11.10 -4.89
CA THR A 419 -26.06 -11.45 -3.76
C THR A 419 -24.92 -10.44 -3.55
N SER A 420 -24.31 -9.93 -4.64
CA SER A 420 -23.32 -8.84 -4.58
C SER A 420 -23.87 -7.55 -4.00
N LEU A 421 -25.11 -7.19 -4.31
CA LEU A 421 -25.78 -6.01 -3.78
C LEU A 421 -26.22 -6.21 -2.31
N MET A 422 -26.58 -7.44 -1.93
CA MET A 422 -26.98 -7.80 -0.57
C MET A 422 -25.80 -7.88 0.41
N ALA A 423 -24.63 -8.35 -0.04
CA ALA A 423 -23.48 -8.59 0.82
C ALA A 423 -22.99 -7.34 1.59
N PRO A 424 -22.75 -6.17 0.96
CA PRO A 424 -22.27 -4.97 1.66
C PRO A 424 -23.16 -4.46 2.81
N PRO A 425 -24.49 -4.26 2.64
CA PRO A 425 -25.35 -3.80 3.74
C PRO A 425 -25.47 -4.85 4.86
N LEU A 426 -25.57 -6.14 4.50
CA LEU A 426 -25.62 -7.22 5.49
C LEU A 426 -24.33 -7.30 6.30
N LEU A 427 -23.18 -7.14 5.66
CA LEU A 427 -21.88 -7.13 6.30
C LEU A 427 -21.74 -5.93 7.24
N ARG A 428 -22.12 -4.72 6.82
CA ARG A 428 -22.13 -3.52 7.68
C ARG A 428 -22.98 -3.75 8.93
N TRP A 429 -24.17 -4.33 8.77
CA TRP A 429 -25.08 -4.60 9.89
C TRP A 429 -24.51 -5.63 10.87
N THR A 430 -24.07 -6.80 10.39
CA THR A 430 -23.53 -7.85 11.26
C THR A 430 -22.26 -7.40 11.99
N LEU A 431 -21.40 -6.63 11.32
CA LEU A 431 -20.17 -6.09 11.93
C LEU A 431 -20.42 -5.09 13.04
N SER A 432 -21.52 -4.34 13.00
CA SER A 432 -21.90 -3.45 14.11
C SER A 432 -22.10 -4.19 15.45
N LYS A 433 -22.24 -5.52 15.39
CA LYS A 433 -22.40 -6.42 16.54
C LYS A 433 -21.13 -7.21 16.88
N VAL A 434 -20.10 -7.17 16.03
CA VAL A 434 -18.82 -7.84 16.27
C VAL A 434 -17.96 -6.95 17.15
N LYS A 435 -17.58 -7.46 18.33
CA LYS A 435 -16.61 -6.78 19.21
C LYS A 435 -15.20 -6.99 18.65
N ILE A 436 -14.40 -5.93 18.65
CA ILE A 436 -12.97 -6.01 18.32
C ILE A 436 -12.27 -6.68 19.50
N GLY A 437 -11.45 -7.70 19.25
CA GLY A 437 -10.66 -8.34 20.31
C GLY A 437 -9.59 -7.41 20.85
N ASP A 438 -9.19 -7.57 22.12
CA ASP A 438 -8.18 -6.69 22.75
C ASP A 438 -6.83 -6.71 22.02
N GLU A 439 -6.42 -7.88 21.51
CA GLU A 439 -5.19 -8.05 20.73
C GLU A 439 -5.26 -7.30 19.38
N GLU A 440 -6.38 -7.43 18.67
CA GLU A 440 -6.62 -6.71 17.41
C GLU A 440 -6.68 -5.20 17.64
N ALA A 441 -7.35 -4.74 18.70
CA ALA A 441 -7.44 -3.32 19.05
C ALA A 441 -6.05 -2.73 19.35
N ARG A 442 -5.21 -3.44 20.12
CA ARG A 442 -3.82 -3.05 20.38
C ARG A 442 -3.00 -3.01 19.10
N ARG A 443 -3.11 -4.03 18.23
CA ARG A 443 -2.41 -4.06 16.94
C ARG A 443 -2.76 -2.86 16.08
N LEU A 444 -4.04 -2.58 15.89
CA LEU A 444 -4.52 -1.46 15.09
C LEU A 444 -4.08 -0.09 15.67
N GLN A 445 -4.06 0.04 17.01
CA GLN A 445 -3.54 1.24 17.66
C GLN A 445 -2.03 1.41 17.43
N MET A 446 -1.24 0.34 17.57
CA MET A 446 0.19 0.38 17.29
C MET A 446 0.48 0.73 15.82
N GLU A 447 -0.29 0.17 14.89
CA GLU A 447 -0.20 0.50 13.45
C GLU A 447 -0.55 1.96 13.17
N ASP A 448 -1.64 2.50 13.75
CA ASP A 448 -2.01 3.92 13.58
C ASP A 448 -0.94 4.85 14.15
N MET A 449 -0.43 4.55 15.36
CA MET A 449 0.67 5.29 15.97
C MET A 449 1.94 5.23 15.12
N ALA A 450 2.34 4.05 14.64
CA ALA A 450 3.49 3.89 13.76
C ALA A 450 3.30 4.63 12.42
N SER A 451 2.08 4.67 11.90
CA SER A 451 1.76 5.38 10.65
C SER A 451 1.86 6.90 10.75
N ARG A 452 1.80 7.44 11.99
CA ARG A 452 1.92 8.86 12.32
C ARG A 452 3.28 9.26 12.88
N SER A 453 4.12 8.29 13.24
CA SER A 453 5.46 8.56 13.76
C SER A 453 6.40 8.91 12.60
N PHE A 454 7.00 10.09 12.71
CA PHE A 454 8.07 10.54 11.83
C PHE A 454 9.22 9.54 11.82
N VAL A 455 9.69 9.08 12.98
CA VAL A 455 10.85 8.18 13.03
C VAL A 455 10.56 6.80 12.44
N LYS A 456 9.36 6.24 12.66
CA LYS A 456 8.95 4.97 12.02
C LYS A 456 8.78 5.08 10.51
N SER A 457 8.60 6.30 9.98
CA SER A 457 8.54 6.54 8.53
C SER A 457 9.94 6.58 7.87
N ILE A 458 11.00 6.77 8.64
CA ILE A 458 12.37 6.82 8.13
C ILE A 458 12.83 5.38 7.87
N ARG A 459 13.13 5.07 6.60
CA ARG A 459 13.72 3.78 6.18
C ARG A 459 15.08 3.95 5.53
N ARG A 460 15.31 5.06 4.81
CA ARG A 460 16.59 5.40 4.17
C ARG A 460 17.14 6.71 4.68
N VAL A 461 18.39 6.67 5.14
CA VAL A 461 19.14 7.83 5.63
C VAL A 461 20.31 8.10 4.70
N LEU A 462 20.41 9.33 4.19
CA LEU A 462 21.58 9.81 3.46
C LEU A 462 22.48 10.58 4.42
N LEU A 463 23.73 10.15 4.56
CA LEU A 463 24.74 10.81 5.37
C LEU A 463 25.90 11.28 4.48
N PRO A 464 25.85 12.53 3.95
CA PRO A 464 26.98 13.10 3.28
C PRO A 464 28.17 13.24 4.24
N THR A 465 29.32 12.66 3.88
CA THR A 465 30.52 12.65 4.72
C THR A 465 31.74 13.18 3.98
N ARG A 466 32.55 13.95 4.71
CA ARG A 466 33.95 14.26 4.39
C ARG A 466 34.86 13.96 5.59
N GLY A 467 34.36 13.16 6.54
CA GLY A 467 34.93 13.02 7.87
C GLY A 467 34.71 14.25 8.76
N GLY A 468 35.27 14.19 9.98
CA GLY A 468 35.24 15.26 10.97
C GLY A 468 34.22 15.08 12.09
N ALA A 469 34.42 15.84 13.17
CA ALA A 469 33.70 15.77 14.43
C ALA A 469 32.16 15.75 14.30
N ASN A 470 31.61 16.70 13.53
CA ASN A 470 30.16 16.85 13.38
C ASN A 470 29.52 15.73 12.56
N VAL A 471 30.30 15.12 11.66
CA VAL A 471 29.83 13.97 10.87
C VAL A 471 29.89 12.69 11.71
N GLN A 472 30.90 12.54 12.57
CA GLN A 472 30.96 11.43 13.54
C GLN A 472 29.78 11.46 14.50
N LEU A 473 29.48 12.62 15.09
CA LEU A 473 28.30 12.76 15.94
C LEU A 473 27.00 12.48 15.17
N ALA A 474 26.88 12.97 13.93
CA ALA A 474 25.74 12.65 13.07
C ALA A 474 25.61 11.13 12.82
N ALA A 475 26.72 10.45 12.54
CA ALA A 475 26.76 8.99 12.37
C ALA A 475 26.36 8.26 13.66
N GLN A 476 26.81 8.73 14.83
CA GLN A 476 26.45 8.17 16.13
C GLN A 476 24.94 8.29 16.40
N LEU A 477 24.34 9.46 16.16
CA LEU A 477 22.88 9.67 16.32
C LEU A 477 22.09 8.76 15.38
N VAL A 478 22.52 8.64 14.12
CA VAL A 478 21.91 7.72 13.14
C VAL A 478 22.05 6.26 13.58
N SER A 479 23.20 5.87 14.15
CA SER A 479 23.41 4.51 14.69
C SER A 479 22.42 4.18 15.81
N HIS A 480 22.20 5.09 16.75
CA HIS A 480 21.21 4.91 17.80
C HIS A 480 19.78 4.76 17.23
N MET A 481 19.44 5.52 16.19
CA MET A 481 18.15 5.36 15.49
C MET A 481 18.04 4.04 14.72
N ALA A 482 19.14 3.55 14.15
CA ALA A 482 19.21 2.32 13.34
C ALA A 482 19.15 1.03 14.16
N GLN A 483 19.34 1.09 15.48
CA GLN A 483 19.18 -0.07 16.37
C GLN A 483 17.72 -0.31 16.74
N GLN A 484 16.89 0.74 16.74
CA GLN A 484 15.46 0.68 17.04
C GLN A 484 14.58 0.51 15.79
N ASN A 485 15.12 0.82 14.61
CA ASN A 485 14.40 0.75 13.33
C ASN A 485 15.29 0.11 12.26
N GLU A 486 14.71 -0.67 11.35
CA GLU A 486 15.44 -1.18 10.18
C GLU A 486 15.76 -0.02 9.22
N LEU A 487 16.90 0.63 9.43
CA LEU A 487 17.40 1.74 8.61
C LEU A 487 18.46 1.25 7.62
N GLU A 488 18.30 1.67 6.37
CA GLU A 488 19.37 1.61 5.38
C GLU A 488 20.10 2.95 5.36
N VAL A 489 21.38 2.94 5.69
CA VAL A 489 22.20 4.15 5.77
C VAL A 489 23.18 4.17 4.60
N THR A 490 23.08 5.20 3.77
CA THR A 490 24.04 5.47 2.70
C THR A 490 24.98 6.60 3.13
N ALA A 491 26.26 6.28 3.32
CA ALA A 491 27.30 7.27 3.43
C ALA A 491 27.71 7.72 2.01
N LEU A 492 27.57 9.03 1.74
CA LEU A 492 27.88 9.61 0.44
C LEU A 492 29.12 10.50 0.54
N PHE A 493 30.14 10.20 -0.25
CA PHE A 493 31.26 11.10 -0.47
C PHE A 493 31.07 11.86 -1.79
N ALA A 494 30.74 13.16 -1.69
CA ALA A 494 30.54 14.03 -2.84
C ALA A 494 31.84 14.73 -3.25
N GLU A 495 32.41 14.33 -4.39
CA GLU A 495 33.61 14.96 -4.94
C GLU A 495 33.30 16.25 -5.70
N CYS A 496 34.19 17.24 -5.58
CA CYS A 496 34.23 18.39 -6.47
C CYS A 496 35.20 18.08 -7.62
N GLY A 497 34.66 17.85 -8.82
CA GLY A 497 35.46 17.63 -10.03
C GLY A 497 35.81 18.95 -10.71
N ASP A 498 37.10 19.24 -10.84
CA ASP A 498 37.57 20.36 -11.67
C ASP A 498 37.29 20.11 -13.17
N ARG A 499 37.12 21.22 -13.90
CA ARG A 499 36.69 21.41 -15.31
C ARG A 499 36.80 20.19 -16.28
N PRO A 500 35.82 20.01 -17.19
CA PRO A 500 35.89 18.97 -18.23
C PRO A 500 37.03 19.28 -19.20
N GLY A 501 38.09 18.48 -19.17
CA GLY A 501 39.20 18.56 -20.13
C GLY A 501 40.60 18.23 -19.59
N GLY A 502 40.81 18.20 -18.27
CA GLY A 502 42.07 17.75 -17.67
C GLY A 502 41.97 16.29 -17.24
N GLY A 503 42.66 15.37 -17.92
CA GLY A 503 42.77 13.98 -17.45
C GLY A 503 43.34 13.95 -16.02
N LYS A 504 42.57 13.45 -15.05
CA LYS A 504 43.06 13.27 -13.68
C LYS A 504 44.26 12.33 -13.72
N SER A 505 45.39 12.75 -13.13
CA SER A 505 46.53 11.86 -12.91
C SER A 505 46.10 10.67 -12.06
N ARG A 506 46.63 9.47 -12.34
CA ARG A 506 46.36 8.23 -11.59
C ARG A 506 46.64 8.39 -10.09
N ALA A 507 47.55 9.30 -9.71
CA ALA A 507 47.85 9.66 -8.32
C ALA A 507 46.76 10.52 -7.64
N ALA A 508 46.08 11.39 -8.40
CA ALA A 508 44.99 12.22 -7.86
C ALA A 508 43.73 11.38 -7.61
N VAL A 509 43.47 10.39 -8.48
CA VAL A 509 42.38 9.41 -8.28
C VAL A 509 42.65 8.54 -7.04
N ALA A 510 43.88 8.02 -6.90
CA ALA A 510 44.25 7.22 -5.74
C ALA A 510 44.20 8.00 -4.41
N ALA A 511 44.59 9.28 -4.41
CA ALA A 511 44.50 10.14 -3.23
C ALA A 511 43.04 10.47 -2.82
N LEU A 512 42.15 10.61 -3.82
CA LEU A 512 40.72 10.82 -3.60
C LEU A 512 40.03 9.55 -3.09
N GLU A 513 40.32 8.39 -3.69
CA GLU A 513 39.84 7.10 -3.20
C GLU A 513 40.29 6.85 -1.76
N SER A 514 41.56 7.12 -1.44
CA SER A 514 42.08 7.04 -0.07
C SER A 514 41.37 8.01 0.89
N SER A 515 41.03 9.22 0.44
CA SER A 515 40.29 10.20 1.26
C SER A 515 38.85 9.75 1.52
N ALA A 516 38.18 9.18 0.51
CA ALA A 516 36.84 8.63 0.64
C ALA A 516 36.83 7.41 1.58
N GLU A 517 37.79 6.49 1.42
CA GLU A 517 37.98 5.34 2.30
C GLU A 517 38.19 5.78 3.76
N THR A 518 39.00 6.81 3.99
CA THR A 518 39.24 7.34 5.35
C THR A 518 37.96 7.97 5.94
N ALA A 519 37.22 8.73 5.13
CA ALA A 519 35.95 9.32 5.54
C ALA A 519 34.86 8.27 5.82
N PHE A 520 34.86 7.17 5.07
CA PHE A 520 33.95 6.05 5.30
C PHE A 520 34.36 5.22 6.51
N ALA A 521 35.65 4.96 6.72
CA ALA A 521 36.15 4.26 7.91
C ALA A 521 35.75 5.00 9.19
N ALA A 522 35.93 6.33 9.23
CA ALA A 522 35.53 7.16 10.36
C ALA A 522 34.01 7.12 10.66
N VAL A 523 33.18 6.86 9.65
CA VAL A 523 31.73 6.69 9.82
C VAL A 523 31.37 5.25 10.18
N ALA A 524 32.05 4.28 9.57
CA ALA A 524 31.81 2.86 9.77
C ALA A 524 32.18 2.41 11.20
N ASP A 525 33.30 2.90 11.73
CA ASP A 525 33.76 2.63 13.09
C ASP A 525 32.73 3.11 14.13
N GLU A 526 32.18 4.31 13.94
CA GLU A 526 31.15 4.88 14.84
C GLU A 526 29.81 4.19 14.70
N MET A 527 29.44 3.78 13.48
CA MET A 527 28.10 3.30 13.23
C MET A 527 27.83 1.92 13.84
N SER A 528 28.83 1.11 14.23
CA SER A 528 28.63 -0.17 14.96
C SER A 528 27.44 -0.99 14.44
N LEU A 529 27.25 -1.04 13.11
CA LEU A 529 25.95 -1.41 12.52
C LEU A 529 25.75 -2.93 12.46
N PRO A 530 24.55 -3.43 12.78
CA PRO A 530 24.25 -4.84 12.64
C PRO A 530 24.17 -5.38 11.21
N LYS A 531 24.03 -4.59 10.10
CA LYS A 531 24.06 -5.15 8.71
C LYS A 531 23.98 -4.26 7.43
N ALA A 532 23.92 -2.92 7.42
CA ALA A 532 23.62 -2.20 6.15
C ALA A 532 24.18 -0.78 5.95
N LEU A 533 25.46 -0.52 6.24
CA LEU A 533 26.12 0.69 5.73
C LEU A 533 26.47 0.51 4.25
N GLN A 534 25.92 1.38 3.38
CA GLN A 534 26.33 1.48 1.98
C GLN A 534 27.24 2.69 1.80
N THR A 535 28.39 2.49 1.16
CA THR A 535 29.30 3.56 0.80
C THR A 535 29.12 3.90 -0.67
N ARG A 536 28.85 5.16 -1.00
CA ARG A 536 28.77 5.66 -2.37
C ARG A 536 29.72 6.84 -2.56
N VAL A 537 30.49 6.80 -3.64
CA VAL A 537 31.31 7.91 -4.11
C VAL A 537 30.69 8.43 -5.39
N GLU A 538 30.28 9.69 -5.41
CA GLU A 538 29.69 10.35 -6.57
C GLU A 538 30.46 11.64 -6.86
N SER A 539 30.77 11.87 -8.14
CA SER A 539 31.55 13.03 -8.58
C SER A 539 30.69 14.00 -9.37
N GLY A 540 30.81 15.30 -9.05
CA GLY A 540 30.11 16.36 -9.78
C GLY A 540 30.83 17.70 -9.70
N ARG A 541 30.31 18.72 -10.40
CA ARG A 541 30.90 20.07 -10.37
C ARG A 541 30.63 20.80 -9.07
N ASP A 542 29.45 20.60 -8.50
CA ASP A 542 29.04 21.14 -7.20
C ASP A 542 28.66 19.98 -6.26
N PRO A 543 29.35 19.82 -5.12
CA PRO A 543 28.99 18.84 -4.12
C PRO A 543 27.55 18.95 -3.61
N ALA A 544 26.98 20.15 -3.51
CA ALA A 544 25.59 20.33 -3.09
C ALA A 544 24.63 19.71 -4.11
N GLU A 545 24.89 19.90 -5.41
CA GLU A 545 24.09 19.29 -6.48
C GLU A 545 24.20 17.76 -6.48
N VAL A 546 25.39 17.21 -6.21
CA VAL A 546 25.59 15.75 -6.07
C VAL A 546 24.77 15.20 -4.91
N ILE A 547 24.83 15.86 -3.74
CA ILE A 547 24.05 15.46 -2.56
C ILE A 547 22.56 15.53 -2.83
N LEU A 548 22.07 16.62 -3.43
CA LEU A 548 20.65 16.81 -3.73
C LEU A 548 20.13 15.82 -4.79
N ARG A 549 20.93 15.52 -5.81
CA ARG A 549 20.61 14.52 -6.82
C ARG A 549 20.50 13.11 -6.23
N GLU A 550 21.38 12.77 -5.30
CA GLU A 550 21.30 11.49 -4.58
C GLU A 550 20.09 11.49 -3.63
N ALA A 551 19.87 12.57 -2.88
CA ALA A 551 18.72 12.72 -1.98
C ALA A 551 17.37 12.55 -2.69
N ALA A 552 17.28 12.95 -3.97
CA ALA A 552 16.10 12.78 -4.81
C ALA A 552 15.75 11.31 -5.15
N LYS A 553 16.65 10.35 -4.87
CA LYS A 553 16.41 8.91 -5.07
C LYS A 553 15.61 8.25 -3.93
N GLY A 554 14.69 9.00 -3.31
CA GLY A 554 13.75 8.46 -2.33
C GLY A 554 14.28 8.28 -0.90
N TYR A 555 15.26 9.08 -0.47
CA TYR A 555 15.69 9.12 0.93
C TYR A 555 14.64 9.80 1.81
N ASN A 556 14.48 9.35 3.06
CA ASN A 556 13.50 9.92 4.00
C ASN A 556 14.11 10.98 4.92
N LEU A 557 15.38 10.80 5.27
CA LEU A 557 16.13 11.71 6.12
C LEU A 557 17.53 11.94 5.54
N LEU A 558 17.93 13.19 5.42
CA LEU A 558 19.29 13.61 5.10
C LEU A 558 19.94 14.16 6.37
N VAL A 559 21.02 13.53 6.83
CA VAL A 559 21.73 13.93 8.04
C VAL A 559 23.07 14.55 7.65
N MET A 560 23.34 15.76 8.13
CA MET A 560 24.61 16.45 7.85
C MET A 560 25.28 16.95 9.11
N GLY A 561 26.58 16.71 9.20
CA GLY A 561 27.43 17.44 10.14
C GLY A 561 27.65 18.86 9.64
N ALA A 562 27.31 19.86 10.46
CA ALA A 562 27.61 21.26 10.20
C ALA A 562 29.13 21.45 10.07
N THR A 563 29.66 21.85 8.91
CA THR A 563 31.11 22.01 8.76
C THR A 563 31.54 23.40 9.27
N GLU A 564 32.47 23.46 10.22
CA GLU A 564 32.96 24.72 10.75
C GLU A 564 33.98 25.37 9.80
N GLN A 565 33.59 26.46 9.15
CA GLN A 565 34.54 27.51 8.79
C GLN A 565 34.11 28.80 9.48
N ARG A 566 34.89 29.25 10.47
CA ARG A 566 34.76 30.58 11.05
C ARG A 566 35.01 31.60 9.93
N PHE A 567 33.94 32.16 9.36
CA PHE A 567 34.02 33.41 8.60
C PHE A 567 33.44 34.56 9.42
N ALA A 568 33.97 35.75 9.18
CA ALA A 568 33.70 36.99 9.89
C ALA A 568 32.26 37.54 9.71
N ASP A 569 31.36 36.85 8.99
CA ASP A 569 30.11 37.41 8.44
C ASP A 569 28.81 36.83 9.02
N GLY A 570 28.87 36.23 10.22
CA GLY A 570 27.66 35.85 10.96
C GLY A 570 26.84 34.70 10.33
N THR A 571 27.38 33.88 9.43
CA THR A 571 26.72 32.68 8.91
C THR A 571 26.74 31.53 9.93
N LEU A 572 25.70 30.67 9.92
CA LEU A 572 25.64 29.48 10.79
C LEU A 572 26.38 28.27 10.19
N PHE A 573 26.26 28.09 8.87
CA PHE A 573 26.81 26.96 8.13
C PHE A 573 27.58 27.44 6.88
N ASN A 574 28.19 26.50 6.16
CA ASN A 574 28.77 26.76 4.85
C ASN A 574 27.68 26.75 3.76
N SER A 575 28.01 27.28 2.58
CA SER A 575 27.08 27.36 1.44
C SER A 575 26.54 26.00 0.98
N ILE A 576 27.28 24.91 1.19
CA ILE A 576 26.85 23.55 0.83
C ILE A 576 25.71 23.11 1.76
N VAL A 577 25.92 23.20 3.07
CA VAL A 577 24.89 22.86 4.07
C VAL A 577 23.68 23.77 3.91
N ASP A 578 23.89 25.07 3.71
CA ASP A 578 22.79 26.02 3.49
C ASP A 578 21.93 25.62 2.28
N ARG A 579 22.58 25.33 1.14
CA ARG A 579 21.89 24.95 -0.08
C ARG A 579 21.18 23.60 0.04
N VAL A 580 21.87 22.59 0.60
CA VAL A 580 21.30 21.24 0.74
C VAL A 580 20.09 21.24 1.67
N VAL A 581 20.14 21.95 2.81
CA VAL A 581 19.01 22.03 3.74
C VAL A 581 17.80 22.72 3.09
N GLN A 582 18.01 23.74 2.26
CA GLN A 582 16.91 24.45 1.57
C GLN A 582 16.28 23.67 0.42
N GLU A 583 17.09 22.98 -0.38
CA GLU A 583 16.66 22.32 -1.62
C GLU A 583 16.37 20.82 -1.43
N ALA A 584 16.62 20.25 -0.25
CA ALA A 584 16.43 18.82 0.00
C ALA A 584 14.97 18.39 -0.21
N PRO A 585 14.72 17.31 -0.98
CA PRO A 585 13.39 16.78 -1.22
C PRO A 585 12.84 15.95 -0.04
N CYS A 586 13.57 15.88 1.07
CA CYS A 586 13.24 15.08 2.25
C CYS A 586 13.59 15.84 3.52
N ALA A 587 13.19 15.30 4.69
CA ALA A 587 13.54 15.90 5.97
C ALA A 587 15.06 15.95 6.16
N THR A 588 15.56 16.99 6.83
CA THR A 588 16.99 17.15 7.10
C THR A 588 17.27 17.26 8.60
N MET A 589 18.34 16.61 9.05
CA MET A 589 18.87 16.76 10.40
C MET A 589 20.28 17.33 10.32
N VAL A 590 20.46 18.54 10.84
CA VAL A 590 21.78 19.19 10.90
C VAL A 590 22.33 19.05 12.30
N VAL A 591 23.52 18.48 12.41
CA VAL A 591 24.19 18.19 13.68
C VAL A 591 25.41 19.08 13.82
N LYS A 592 25.48 19.82 14.93
CA LYS A 592 26.61 20.69 15.25
C LYS A 592 27.11 20.37 16.65
N SER A 593 28.35 19.93 16.75
CA SER A 593 29.09 19.84 18.01
C SER A 593 29.88 21.13 18.23
N HIS A 594 29.98 21.54 19.49
CA HIS A 594 30.89 22.60 19.96
C HIS A 594 32.13 22.00 20.66
N LEU A 595 32.41 20.73 20.41
CA LEU A 595 33.53 20.01 21.04
C LEU A 595 34.87 20.58 20.52
N PRO A 596 35.85 20.86 21.40
CA PRO A 596 37.15 21.34 20.98
C PRO A 596 37.83 20.32 20.06
N ARG A 597 38.38 20.79 18.92
CA ARG A 597 39.23 19.95 18.07
C ARG A 597 40.44 19.47 18.88
N PRO A 598 40.70 18.17 19.00
CA PRO A 598 42.01 17.71 19.45
C PRO A 598 43.05 18.14 18.40
N GLU A 599 44.20 18.64 18.84
CA GLU A 599 45.33 18.94 17.96
C GLU A 599 45.93 17.63 17.43
N GLY A 600 45.60 17.21 16.20
CA GLY A 600 46.20 16.03 15.54
C GLY A 600 45.49 15.59 14.25
N GLU A 601 46.20 14.84 13.39
CA GLU A 601 45.72 14.35 12.08
C GLU A 601 44.66 13.23 12.17
N HIS A 602 44.39 12.68 13.35
CA HIS A 602 43.38 11.64 13.56
C HIS A 602 42.32 12.14 14.55
N CYS A 603 41.18 12.61 14.03
CA CYS A 603 40.00 12.91 14.84
C CYS A 603 39.22 11.63 15.10
N THR A 604 39.38 11.02 16.27
CA THR A 604 38.40 10.11 16.85
C THR A 604 37.76 10.82 18.04
N ILE A 605 36.52 11.26 17.91
CA ILE A 605 35.73 11.60 19.09
C ILE A 605 35.46 10.29 19.82
N ALA A 606 35.85 10.15 21.07
CA ALA A 606 35.38 9.04 21.89
C ALA A 606 33.85 9.12 21.97
N LEU A 607 33.14 8.01 21.66
CA LEU A 607 31.68 7.87 21.72
C LEU A 607 31.09 8.77 22.81
N GLN A 608 30.37 9.81 22.39
CA GLN A 608 29.84 10.76 23.35
C GLN A 608 28.74 10.05 24.14
N GLU A 609 28.92 9.90 25.45
CA GLU A 609 27.89 9.28 26.29
C GLU A 609 26.72 10.24 26.43
N ILE A 610 25.62 9.95 25.74
CA ILE A 610 24.38 10.72 25.82
C ILE A 610 23.58 10.16 26.99
N ARG A 611 23.54 10.89 28.12
CA ARG A 611 22.77 10.52 29.32
C ARG A 611 21.59 11.45 29.56
N HIS A 612 21.65 12.70 29.09
CA HIS A 612 20.57 13.68 29.22
C HIS A 612 20.34 14.44 27.91
N ILE A 613 19.14 14.31 27.33
CA ILE A 613 18.70 14.99 26.11
C ILE A 613 17.65 16.05 26.45
N LEU A 614 17.86 17.27 26.00
CA LEU A 614 16.91 18.37 26.14
C LEU A 614 16.15 18.61 24.83
N VAL A 615 14.83 18.68 24.90
CA VAL A 615 13.98 19.00 23.75
C VAL A 615 13.07 20.18 24.08
N PRO A 616 13.47 21.39 23.63
CA PRO A 616 12.58 22.54 23.69
C PRO A 616 11.40 22.37 22.74
N THR A 617 10.18 22.49 23.26
CA THR A 617 8.95 22.29 22.49
C THR A 617 7.98 23.46 22.63
N ILE A 618 7.29 23.75 21.54
CA ILE A 618 6.14 24.68 21.50
C ILE A 618 4.87 23.97 21.00
N GLY A 619 4.86 22.63 20.98
CA GLY A 619 3.70 21.84 20.55
C GLY A 619 3.47 21.78 19.04
N THR A 620 4.42 22.23 18.22
CA THR A 620 4.30 22.15 16.75
C THR A 620 4.67 20.75 16.23
N GLU A 621 4.27 20.40 15.01
CA GLU A 621 4.67 19.13 14.35
C GLU A 621 6.20 18.99 14.25
N TYR A 622 6.94 20.09 14.02
CA TYR A 622 8.41 20.04 14.02
C TYR A 622 8.98 19.71 15.41
N SER A 623 8.41 20.31 16.46
CA SER A 623 8.79 19.99 17.85
C SER A 623 8.51 18.51 18.15
N LYS A 624 7.39 17.98 17.65
CA LYS A 624 7.06 16.55 17.76
C LYS A 624 8.09 15.66 17.06
N HIS A 625 8.55 16.01 15.85
CA HIS A 625 9.63 15.27 15.19
C HIS A 625 10.92 15.24 16.04
N ALA A 626 11.27 16.35 16.68
CA ALA A 626 12.40 16.41 17.59
C ALA A 626 12.21 15.54 18.83
N VAL A 627 11.02 15.51 19.43
CA VAL A 627 10.67 14.62 20.54
C VAL A 627 10.80 13.16 20.14
N GLU A 628 10.31 12.78 18.95
CA GLU A 628 10.40 11.40 18.47
C GLU A 628 11.85 10.97 18.22
N VAL A 629 12.67 11.82 17.58
CA VAL A 629 14.09 11.55 17.37
C VAL A 629 14.84 11.43 18.70
N ALA A 630 14.64 12.37 19.62
CA ALA A 630 15.25 12.34 20.95
C ALA A 630 14.86 11.09 21.74
N SER A 631 13.57 10.75 21.74
CA SER A 631 13.06 9.60 22.48
C SER A 631 13.56 8.28 21.87
N THR A 632 13.70 8.20 20.55
CA THR A 632 14.27 7.01 19.90
C THR A 632 15.73 6.80 20.28
N ILE A 633 16.52 7.88 20.31
CA ILE A 633 17.92 7.83 20.75
C ILE A 633 17.99 7.45 22.24
N ALA A 634 17.19 8.10 23.07
CA ALA A 634 17.16 7.88 24.52
C ALA A 634 16.70 6.47 24.91
N ALA A 635 15.74 5.89 24.21
CA ALA A 635 15.31 4.50 24.44
C ALA A 635 16.49 3.53 24.29
N GLN A 636 17.42 3.82 23.37
CA GLN A 636 18.61 3.00 23.15
C GLN A 636 19.74 3.30 24.14
N THR A 637 20.00 4.56 24.44
CA THR A 637 21.08 4.95 25.36
C THR A 637 20.67 4.91 26.83
N GLN A 638 19.39 4.67 27.12
CA GLN A 638 18.78 4.84 28.44
C GLN A 638 18.95 6.27 28.99
N ALA A 639 19.05 7.26 28.09
CA ALA A 639 19.12 8.66 28.48
C ALA A 639 17.78 9.17 29.02
N LEU A 640 17.86 10.17 29.90
CA LEU A 640 16.71 10.96 30.29
C LEU A 640 16.40 11.98 29.18
N VAL A 641 15.14 12.06 28.76
CA VAL A 641 14.65 13.13 27.88
C VAL A 641 13.91 14.15 28.73
N THR A 642 14.33 15.41 28.69
CA THR A 642 13.60 16.49 29.35
C THR A 642 12.95 17.40 28.31
N LEU A 643 11.62 17.46 28.33
CA LEU A 643 10.83 18.35 27.48
C LEU A 643 10.64 19.68 28.18
N VAL A 644 11.06 20.77 27.52
CA VAL A 644 10.96 22.11 28.08
C VAL A 644 10.07 23.00 27.23
N HIS A 645 9.09 23.64 27.86
CA HIS A 645 8.36 24.75 27.28
C HIS A 645 8.68 26.04 28.04
N VAL A 646 9.00 27.13 27.33
CA VAL A 646 9.24 28.43 27.96
C VAL A 646 8.09 29.37 27.67
N VAL A 647 7.38 29.75 28.73
CA VAL A 647 6.34 30.80 28.68
C VAL A 647 7.03 32.16 28.65
N ASN A 648 6.79 32.91 27.57
CA ASN A 648 7.38 34.24 27.39
C ASN A 648 6.60 35.29 28.19
N LEU A 649 7.29 35.99 29.07
CA LEU A 649 6.72 37.10 29.82
C LEU A 649 6.83 38.41 29.00
N PRO A 650 5.74 39.18 28.81
CA PRO A 650 5.79 40.43 28.04
C PRO A 650 6.72 41.46 28.68
N GLN A 651 7.50 42.18 27.86
CA GLN A 651 8.34 43.29 28.30
C GLN A 651 7.52 44.60 28.27
N PHE A 652 7.39 45.26 29.42
CA PHE A 652 6.92 46.63 29.74
C PHE A 652 5.51 46.86 30.32
N ASP A 653 5.51 47.26 31.61
CA ASP A 653 4.96 48.48 32.24
C ASP A 653 3.46 48.84 32.33
N ASP A 654 2.53 47.93 32.04
CA ASP A 654 1.16 48.09 32.57
C ASP A 654 0.93 47.16 33.78
N PHE A 655 0.82 47.79 34.96
CA PHE A 655 0.21 47.20 36.15
C PHE A 655 -1.12 46.54 35.74
N TYR A 656 -1.38 45.33 36.24
CA TYR A 656 -2.43 44.38 35.83
C TYR A 656 -2.05 43.38 34.72
N VAL A 657 -0.93 42.65 34.88
CA VAL A 657 -0.93 41.24 34.43
C VAL A 657 -1.88 40.50 35.38
N ASP A 658 -3.10 40.24 34.90
CA ASP A 658 -4.10 39.47 35.62
C ASP A 658 -3.51 38.12 36.04
N GLN A 659 -3.49 37.79 37.34
CA GLN A 659 -2.92 36.52 37.83
C GLN A 659 -3.57 35.32 37.12
N ASP A 660 -4.84 35.45 36.76
CA ASP A 660 -5.63 34.44 36.05
C ASP A 660 -5.06 34.12 34.65
N ASN A 661 -4.54 35.11 33.92
CA ASN A 661 -3.95 34.90 32.59
C ASN A 661 -2.61 34.15 32.63
N MET A 662 -1.82 34.35 33.70
CA MET A 662 -0.55 33.64 33.87
C MET A 662 -0.78 32.17 34.23
N SER A 663 -1.75 31.88 35.10
CA SER A 663 -2.11 30.49 35.42
C SER A 663 -2.60 29.73 34.18
N ILE A 664 -3.41 30.38 33.33
CA ILE A 664 -3.89 29.75 32.08
C ILE A 664 -2.72 29.47 31.12
N ALA A 665 -1.77 30.39 30.99
CA ALA A 665 -0.60 30.19 30.13
C ALA A 665 0.29 29.04 30.62
N LEU A 666 0.47 28.91 31.95
CA LEU A 666 1.20 27.80 32.57
C LEU A 666 0.46 26.47 32.40
N ASP A 667 -0.86 26.44 32.56
CA ASP A 667 -1.67 25.24 32.36
C ASP A 667 -1.61 24.77 30.90
N ILE A 668 -1.70 25.68 29.93
CA ILE A 668 -1.54 25.36 28.50
C ILE A 668 -0.13 24.84 28.22
N ALA A 669 0.89 25.50 28.76
CA ALA A 669 2.28 25.07 28.61
C ALA A 669 2.50 23.66 29.18
N GLN A 670 1.92 23.37 30.34
CA GLN A 670 1.97 22.06 30.97
C GLN A 670 1.27 21.00 30.11
N GLN A 671 0.07 21.29 29.59
CA GLN A 671 -0.64 20.41 28.66
C GLN A 671 0.18 20.10 27.40
N ILE A 672 0.88 21.10 26.85
CA ILE A 672 1.74 20.91 25.67
C ILE A 672 2.88 19.94 25.98
N VAL A 673 3.59 20.12 27.09
CA VAL A 673 4.71 19.22 27.44
C VAL A 673 4.22 17.82 27.83
N ASP A 674 3.07 17.70 28.50
CA ASP A 674 2.48 16.41 28.87
C ASP A 674 2.06 15.61 27.62
N GLN A 675 1.36 16.25 26.68
CA GLN A 675 0.96 15.62 25.43
C GLN A 675 2.18 15.13 24.62
N GLN A 676 3.26 15.90 24.60
CA GLN A 676 4.51 15.52 23.93
C GLN A 676 5.26 14.43 24.71
N ALA A 677 5.18 14.44 26.05
CA ALA A 677 5.82 13.42 26.89
C ALA A 677 5.19 12.05 26.68
N ASP A 678 3.88 11.98 26.47
CA ASP A 678 3.20 10.72 26.17
C ASP A 678 3.69 10.09 24.86
N ILE A 679 4.05 10.90 23.87
CA ILE A 679 4.67 10.44 22.62
C ILE A 679 6.04 9.81 22.92
N GLY A 680 6.89 10.50 23.69
CA GLY A 680 8.22 10.00 24.03
C GLY A 680 8.19 8.74 24.90
N ARG A 681 7.28 8.67 25.88
CA ARG A 681 7.04 7.47 26.70
C ARG A 681 6.53 6.30 25.87
N GLY A 682 5.66 6.57 24.89
CA GLY A 682 5.18 5.57 23.93
C GLY A 682 6.29 4.95 23.07
N LEU A 683 7.39 5.67 22.87
CA LEU A 683 8.61 5.19 22.20
C LEU A 683 9.61 4.49 23.14
N GLY A 684 9.27 4.34 24.43
CA GLY A 684 10.10 3.65 25.42
C GLY A 684 11.18 4.51 26.10
N ALA A 685 11.13 5.83 25.95
CA ALA A 685 12.07 6.73 26.62
C ALA A 685 11.60 7.12 28.03
N GLN A 686 12.56 7.43 28.91
CA GLN A 686 12.27 8.10 30.19
C GLN A 686 12.12 9.60 29.92
N VAL A 687 10.92 10.14 30.17
CA VAL A 687 10.60 11.54 29.83
C VAL A 687 10.18 12.35 31.05
N ASN A 688 10.93 13.42 31.32
CA ASN A 688 10.61 14.49 32.25
C ASN A 688 10.04 15.70 31.50
N THR A 689 9.24 16.49 32.19
CA THR A 689 8.63 17.72 31.68
C THR A 689 8.96 18.88 32.59
N ALA A 690 9.31 20.03 32.01
CA ALA A 690 9.49 21.27 32.76
C ALA A 690 8.90 22.45 31.98
N VAL A 691 8.22 23.33 32.71
CA VAL A 691 7.74 24.61 32.20
C VAL A 691 8.58 25.71 32.84
N LEU A 692 9.28 26.48 32.01
CA LEU A 692 10.09 27.62 32.44
C LEU A 692 9.38 28.92 32.12
N THR A 693 9.69 29.97 32.88
CA THR A 693 9.15 31.31 32.66
C THR A 693 10.31 32.29 32.50
N GLY A 694 10.31 33.09 31.44
CA GLY A 694 11.34 34.11 31.26
C GLY A 694 11.09 35.02 30.06
N ASN A 695 11.84 36.13 30.01
CA ASN A 695 11.67 37.17 28.99
C ASN A 695 12.46 36.85 27.69
N SER A 696 13.28 35.81 27.71
CA SER A 696 14.14 35.38 26.60
C SER A 696 14.24 33.86 26.62
N PRO A 697 13.33 33.17 25.91
CA PRO A 697 13.26 31.71 25.89
C PRO A 697 14.59 31.01 25.59
N GLU A 698 15.38 31.56 24.66
CA GLU A 698 16.70 31.04 24.30
C GLU A 698 17.68 31.06 25.47
N LYS A 699 17.66 32.09 26.33
CA LYS A 699 18.53 32.15 27.51
C LYS A 699 18.10 31.16 28.57
N GLU A 700 16.80 31.04 28.83
CA GLU A 700 16.28 30.07 29.80
C GLU A 700 16.62 28.63 29.41
N ILE A 701 16.48 28.29 28.12
CA ILE A 701 16.87 26.96 27.59
C ILE A 701 18.38 26.73 27.78
N LEU A 702 19.22 27.72 27.49
CA LEU A 702 20.69 27.59 27.64
C LEU A 702 21.13 27.49 29.10
N ASN A 703 20.48 28.22 30.00
CA ASN A 703 20.73 28.15 31.44
C ASN A 703 20.33 26.77 31.97
N PHE A 704 19.12 26.31 31.63
CA PHE A 704 18.65 24.98 32.00
C PHE A 704 19.60 23.89 31.50
N ALA A 705 20.04 23.96 30.24
CA ALA A 705 20.98 23.00 29.67
C ALA A 705 22.31 22.93 30.42
N ARG A 706 22.79 24.08 30.95
CA ARG A 706 24.03 24.15 31.73
C ARG A 706 23.85 23.64 33.15
N ASP A 707 22.76 24.03 33.79
CA ASP A 707 22.50 23.73 35.20
C ASP A 707 22.18 22.24 35.40
N GLU A 708 21.46 21.63 34.47
CA GLU A 708 21.07 20.21 34.51
C GLU A 708 22.05 19.28 33.76
N GLY A 709 23.20 19.81 33.29
CA GLY A 709 24.24 19.02 32.64
C GLY A 709 23.76 18.27 31.40
N VAL A 710 23.08 18.96 30.48
CA VAL A 710 22.53 18.35 29.26
C VAL A 710 23.63 18.01 28.25
N ASP A 711 23.63 16.78 27.74
CA ASP A 711 24.63 16.28 26.79
C ASP A 711 24.28 16.58 25.32
N LEU A 712 22.99 16.71 25.00
CA LEU A 712 22.49 16.94 23.64
C LEU A 712 21.19 17.75 23.65
N ILE A 713 21.10 18.77 22.78
CA ILE A 713 19.85 19.49 22.53
C ILE A 713 19.32 19.09 21.16
N ILE A 714 18.06 18.62 21.10
CA ILE A 714 17.38 18.34 19.82
C ILE A 714 16.24 19.34 19.63
N LEU A 715 16.23 20.01 18.49
CA LEU A 715 15.28 21.07 18.15
C LEU A 715 14.51 20.71 16.88
N GLY A 716 13.22 21.02 16.90
CA GLY A 716 12.38 20.99 15.71
C GLY A 716 12.25 22.38 15.11
N SER A 717 12.51 22.53 13.82
CA SER A 717 12.35 23.82 13.13
C SER A 717 11.78 23.67 11.73
N ASN A 718 11.05 24.69 11.30
CA ASN A 718 10.78 24.92 9.88
C ASN A 718 11.94 25.70 9.25
N ILE A 719 12.25 25.45 7.98
CA ILE A 719 13.26 26.18 7.22
C ILE A 719 12.58 27.37 6.53
N ARG A 720 13.10 28.59 6.76
CA ARG A 720 12.68 29.76 5.99
C ARG A 720 13.80 30.17 5.03
N PRO A 721 13.57 30.18 3.72
CA PRO A 721 14.58 30.65 2.78
C PRO A 721 14.72 32.16 2.90
N ILE A 722 15.89 32.63 3.33
CA ILE A 722 16.26 34.05 3.35
C ILE A 722 17.48 34.22 2.47
N SER A 723 17.31 34.81 1.28
CA SER A 723 18.38 35.23 0.35
C SER A 723 19.65 34.36 0.39
N GLY A 724 19.53 33.08 0.04
CA GLY A 724 20.65 32.14 -0.06
C GLY A 724 21.25 31.60 1.24
N ARG A 725 20.60 31.78 2.41
CA ARG A 725 21.05 31.28 3.72
C ARG A 725 19.92 30.59 4.48
N VAL A 726 20.22 29.50 5.18
CA VAL A 726 19.22 28.81 6.03
C VAL A 726 18.92 29.67 7.24
N PHE A 727 17.64 29.86 7.52
CA PHE A 727 17.18 30.50 8.74
C PHE A 727 16.17 29.60 9.45
N PHE A 728 16.54 29.14 10.65
CA PHE A 728 15.69 28.32 11.51
C PHE A 728 14.88 29.16 12.51
N GLY A 729 14.97 30.48 12.41
CA GLY A 729 14.39 31.42 13.36
C GLY A 729 15.42 31.86 14.41
N HIS A 730 15.26 33.09 14.90
CA HIS A 730 16.20 33.71 15.84
C HIS A 730 16.50 32.86 17.08
N ARG A 731 15.52 32.11 17.57
CA ARG A 731 15.65 31.24 18.74
C ARG A 731 16.60 30.06 18.48
N VAL A 732 16.34 29.30 17.42
CA VAL A 732 17.13 28.12 17.04
C VAL A 732 18.54 28.54 16.62
N ASP A 733 18.68 29.64 15.89
CA ASP A 733 19.96 30.23 15.52
C ASP A 733 20.80 30.62 16.74
N THR A 734 20.20 31.22 17.78
CA THR A 734 20.90 31.55 19.02
C THR A 734 21.38 30.29 19.75
N LEU A 735 20.52 29.28 19.86
CA LEU A 735 20.88 27.99 20.48
C LEU A 735 22.05 27.32 19.75
N LEU A 736 21.99 27.25 18.41
CA LEU A 736 23.07 26.72 17.56
C LEU A 736 24.41 27.48 17.70
N ARG A 737 24.39 28.75 18.12
CA ARG A 737 25.61 29.55 18.32
C ARG A 737 26.15 29.41 19.73
N GLN A 738 25.29 29.46 20.74
CA GLN A 738 25.68 29.68 22.14
C GLN A 738 25.58 28.44 23.03
N ALA A 739 25.00 27.33 22.55
CA ALA A 739 24.96 26.08 23.30
C ALA A 739 26.38 25.59 23.65
N SER A 740 26.52 25.05 24.86
CA SER A 740 27.78 24.47 25.36
C SER A 740 27.90 22.97 25.07
N CYS A 741 26.77 22.34 24.74
CA CYS A 741 26.67 20.95 24.30
C CYS A 741 26.25 20.89 22.82
N PRO A 742 26.41 19.73 22.15
CA PRO A 742 25.94 19.56 20.79
C PRO A 742 24.45 19.85 20.59
N VAL A 743 24.13 20.32 19.38
CA VAL A 743 22.77 20.65 18.97
C VAL A 743 22.45 19.94 17.65
N ALA A 744 21.33 19.23 17.62
CA ALA A 744 20.75 18.66 16.41
C ALA A 744 19.45 19.40 16.07
N VAL A 745 19.31 19.85 14.82
CA VAL A 745 18.09 20.50 14.33
C VAL A 745 17.44 19.61 13.30
N VAL A 746 16.25 19.13 13.61
CA VAL A 746 15.39 18.36 12.70
C VAL A 746 14.46 19.33 12.01
N SER A 747 14.46 19.27 10.68
CA SER A 747 13.57 20.05 9.83
C SER A 747 12.90 19.15 8.81
N SER A 748 11.63 19.39 8.56
CA SER A 748 10.85 18.72 7.52
C SER A 748 10.28 19.79 6.61
N SER A 749 10.48 19.62 5.30
CA SER A 749 9.95 20.52 4.27
C SER A 749 8.45 20.36 4.04
#